data_AF-A0A1U7GSJ4-F1
#
_entry.id   AF-A0A1U7GSJ4-F1
#
_cell.length_a   1.000
_cell.length_b   1.000
_cell.length_c   1.000
_cell.angle_alpha   90.00
_cell.angle_beta   90.00
_cell.angle_gamma   90.00
#
_symmetry.space_group_name_H-M   'P 1'
#
loop_
_entity.id
_entity.type
_entity.pdbx_description
1 polymer ?
#
loop_
_entity_poly.entity_id
_entity_poly.type
_entity_poly.pdbx_seq_one_letter_code
_entity_poly.pdbx_strand_id
1 'polypeptide(L)'
;MRGRAALLGLWLAAAVGVGCSRPGGVAVDDEAMARARRAGRSPAEAAGDFAAPRKDYFPTMDAVGLRSAKPSGTPDQLLDRTSRRPGAGRPADRKAEPLKLTTQEAIGRNTWMIWCAGNEGFWDWLANNSFGGSDLLKALDGRLRSTRFRDAGLINEPETAAPGAPEPTDYGLRLAVPSDPKRREARAAYLRETFGRQMADDYDPLDSPEPPEGGYGYGPGYEDEEGKVPTPPPQIYGLSSGVIGLRLFPNPKFDARARAAWDAKRYYEDPEYYSNPELIRPFRVGMSCAFCHTSFHPLKPPRDVDDPAWENLSGNIGAQYLRIRGVFGNLLDESSFVYHLLDSQPPGTIDTSLLPSDNINNTNAMNSVFGLAQRVARSLETPKEDQGPASASLPSLWADAEIGESESYKAVAKYLEGRCPKSGVDELKASNGDPRRVPRILLDGSDSIGGFGALARVYLNIGSYWEQWIRIHRPIVGFQEQEPFKLDDCEGHSVYWMATQPRVGPMRDYFLKITPPMRLLDADEPVDRTAKVDEAPLRAEAGEDEARLASLLARERALRVDMSKLARGRKVFARNCIACHSSIQPPKRQEEMAKYAAIGEFWDHDPGRWLADAEYIQWAEKVVEEEAFWRDNFLSTDYRVPINYVGTNSARAMATNAMTGHMWQDFSSEDYRKLPSVGSIPFFNPFKGEAGGMDEYTSRHKAPAGVPEGGGGPGFYRVPTLISIWATAPLLHNNSLGLYNADPSVDGRLLAFDDAIRKLLWPARRLQSSSYNGATPERLAQDRGLIWRTPVESYLTLPARHLPYLATTNLEILMKLVEGRSWLRSPWAFWIPTALAAAGLVALMKGRGGFKRRLAFGYAPILAAVGLAVVMSFLVGRLGDVRLGPIPAGTPVNLLANINPDASRSDLKAAVVETTKALGEIESGGLEGEAMRDVLRSRVAPALMKVSKCPDFVMDKGHDFPWFKSMTDDDKDALIELLKTF
;
A
#
# COMPACT_ATOMS: atom_id res chain seq x y z
N MET A 1 -36.36 -17.95 -9.94
CA MET A 1 -35.07 -18.55 -9.55
C MET A 1 -34.19 -18.89 -10.76
N ARG A 2 -34.62 -19.70 -11.74
CA ARG A 2 -33.84 -19.93 -13.00
C ARG A 2 -33.48 -18.66 -13.79
N GLY A 3 -34.27 -17.58 -13.67
CA GLY A 3 -33.97 -16.28 -14.29
C GLY A 3 -32.79 -15.51 -13.70
N ARG A 4 -32.45 -15.73 -12.41
CA ARG A 4 -31.30 -15.06 -11.76
C ARG A 4 -29.96 -15.64 -12.24
N ALA A 5 -29.88 -16.97 -12.38
CA ALA A 5 -28.69 -17.66 -12.88
C ALA A 5 -28.40 -17.36 -14.37
N ALA A 6 -29.44 -17.19 -15.20
CA ALA A 6 -29.27 -16.83 -16.61
C ALA A 6 -28.78 -15.38 -16.81
N LEU A 7 -29.28 -14.45 -16.00
CA LEU A 7 -28.79 -13.05 -15.96
C LEU A 7 -27.35 -12.97 -15.42
N LEU A 8 -27.01 -13.79 -14.42
CA LEU A 8 -25.65 -13.92 -13.88
C LEU A 8 -24.67 -14.48 -14.92
N GLY A 9 -25.07 -15.50 -15.67
CA GLY A 9 -24.26 -16.08 -16.75
C GLY A 9 -24.07 -15.13 -17.94
N LEU A 10 -25.07 -14.32 -18.27
CA LEU A 10 -24.97 -13.24 -19.26
C LEU A 10 -24.07 -12.09 -18.78
N TRP A 11 -24.09 -11.78 -17.49
CA TRP A 11 -23.23 -10.75 -16.88
C TRP A 11 -21.79 -11.20 -16.71
N LEU A 12 -21.53 -12.42 -16.23
CA LEU A 12 -20.19 -13.01 -16.19
C LEU A 12 -19.64 -13.17 -17.62
N ALA A 13 -20.48 -13.55 -18.59
CA ALA A 13 -20.07 -13.55 -19.99
C ALA A 13 -19.79 -12.15 -20.55
N ALA A 14 -20.52 -11.11 -20.11
CA ALA A 14 -20.28 -9.70 -20.50
C ALA A 14 -19.07 -9.06 -19.78
N ALA A 15 -18.79 -9.48 -18.55
CA ALA A 15 -17.61 -9.09 -17.78
C ALA A 15 -16.34 -9.81 -18.28
N VAL A 16 -16.49 -11.06 -18.77
CA VAL A 16 -15.40 -11.87 -19.36
C VAL A 16 -15.31 -11.70 -20.89
N GLY A 17 -16.28 -11.06 -21.55
CA GLY A 17 -16.28 -10.93 -23.00
C GLY A 17 -17.35 -10.00 -23.59
N VAL A 18 -16.90 -9.21 -24.57
CA VAL A 18 -17.72 -8.41 -25.52
C VAL A 18 -18.15 -7.02 -25.04
N GLY A 19 -17.31 -6.33 -24.28
CA GLY A 19 -17.18 -4.88 -24.38
C GLY A 19 -15.81 -4.57 -24.97
N CYS A 20 -15.72 -4.18 -26.24
CA CYS A 20 -14.55 -3.47 -26.73
C CYS A 20 -14.56 -2.09 -26.06
N SER A 21 -14.14 -1.98 -24.80
CA SER A 21 -13.66 -0.71 -24.29
C SER A 21 -12.48 -0.34 -25.18
N ARG A 22 -12.66 0.71 -25.99
CA ARG A 22 -11.53 1.27 -26.72
C ARG A 22 -10.45 1.62 -25.69
N PRO A 23 -9.17 1.43 -26.04
CA PRO A 23 -8.09 1.88 -25.19
C PRO A 23 -8.30 3.36 -24.83
N GLY A 24 -7.88 3.73 -23.63
CA GLY A 24 -7.89 5.09 -23.11
C GLY A 24 -7.52 6.05 -24.22
N GLY A 25 -8.52 6.83 -24.66
CA GLY A 25 -8.36 7.77 -25.77
C GLY A 25 -7.37 8.88 -25.43
N VAL A 26 -7.55 10.06 -26.02
CA VAL A 26 -6.75 11.25 -25.67
C VAL A 26 -6.78 11.46 -24.15
N ALA A 27 -5.61 11.72 -23.56
CA ALA A 27 -5.46 12.08 -22.15
C ALA A 27 -6.36 13.28 -21.80
N VAL A 28 -6.82 13.34 -20.56
CA VAL A 28 -7.72 14.40 -20.08
C VAL A 28 -7.01 15.26 -19.06
N ASP A 29 -7.36 16.53 -19.04
CA ASP A 29 -6.86 17.46 -18.03
C ASP A 29 -7.36 17.07 -16.63
N ASP A 30 -6.48 17.15 -15.62
CA ASP A 30 -6.92 17.13 -14.22
C ASP A 30 -7.77 18.37 -13.87
N GLU A 31 -8.51 18.33 -12.75
CA GLU A 31 -9.40 19.45 -12.37
C GLU A 31 -8.66 20.81 -12.34
N ALA A 32 -7.38 20.85 -11.93
CA ALA A 32 -6.60 22.08 -11.89
C ALA A 32 -6.15 22.56 -13.28
N MET A 33 -5.77 21.64 -14.16
CA MET A 33 -5.41 21.91 -15.55
C MET A 33 -6.63 22.39 -16.35
N ALA A 34 -7.80 21.80 -16.15
CA ALA A 34 -9.04 22.24 -16.79
C ALA A 34 -9.38 23.69 -16.40
N ARG A 35 -9.23 24.04 -15.12
CA ARG A 35 -9.37 25.42 -14.61
C ARG A 35 -8.37 26.37 -15.25
N ALA A 36 -7.10 25.97 -15.33
CA ALA A 36 -6.04 26.77 -15.92
C ALA A 36 -6.31 27.11 -17.38
N ARG A 37 -6.65 26.09 -18.20
CA ARG A 37 -6.94 26.27 -19.62
C ARG A 37 -8.17 27.14 -19.86
N ARG A 38 -9.22 26.99 -19.05
CA ARG A 38 -10.40 27.87 -19.11
C ARG A 38 -10.04 29.33 -18.81
N ALA A 39 -9.15 29.56 -17.85
CA ALA A 39 -8.64 30.88 -17.50
C ALA A 39 -7.56 31.41 -18.47
N GLY A 40 -7.22 30.67 -19.54
CA GLY A 40 -6.16 31.05 -20.48
C GLY A 40 -4.75 31.04 -19.89
N ARG A 41 -4.54 30.35 -18.76
CA ARG A 41 -3.26 30.24 -18.05
C ARG A 41 -2.46 29.03 -18.55
N SER A 42 -1.13 29.15 -18.50
CA SER A 42 -0.23 28.04 -18.77
C SER A 42 -0.20 27.02 -17.63
N PRO A 43 0.18 25.74 -17.90
CA PRO A 43 0.37 24.73 -16.87
C PRO A 43 1.34 25.14 -15.75
N ALA A 44 2.45 25.81 -16.11
CA ALA A 44 3.45 26.27 -15.15
C ALA A 44 2.92 27.36 -14.21
N GLU A 45 2.14 28.33 -14.74
CA GLU A 45 1.49 29.35 -13.91
C GLU A 45 0.48 28.74 -12.94
N ALA A 46 -0.27 27.72 -13.38
CA ALA A 46 -1.22 27.02 -12.52
C ALA A 46 -0.52 26.15 -11.45
N ALA A 47 0.57 25.47 -11.80
CA ALA A 47 1.38 24.73 -10.83
C ALA A 47 2.00 25.66 -9.77
N GLY A 48 2.30 26.91 -10.15
CA GLY A 48 2.76 27.97 -9.25
C GLY A 48 1.78 28.30 -8.12
N ASP A 49 0.46 28.11 -8.31
CA ASP A 49 -0.55 28.32 -7.26
C ASP A 49 -0.38 27.32 -6.10
N PHE A 50 0.28 26.20 -6.39
CA PHE A 50 0.60 25.17 -5.42
C PHE A 50 2.08 25.20 -5.04
N ALA A 51 2.75 26.36 -5.03
CA ALA A 51 4.12 26.42 -4.55
C ALA A 51 4.23 26.00 -3.07
N ALA A 52 5.30 25.30 -2.69
CA ALA A 52 5.46 24.80 -1.33
C ALA A 52 5.81 25.96 -0.36
N PRO A 53 5.03 26.16 0.72
CA PRO A 53 5.38 27.15 1.74
C PRO A 53 6.71 26.84 2.44
N ARG A 54 7.52 27.88 2.66
CA ARG A 54 8.85 27.81 3.31
C ARG A 54 8.77 27.78 4.83
N LYS A 55 7.87 26.98 5.39
CA LYS A 55 7.64 26.88 6.84
C LYS A 55 7.72 25.43 7.27
N ASP A 56 8.06 25.21 8.52
CA ASP A 56 8.03 23.89 9.11
C ASP A 56 6.81 23.73 10.00
N TYR A 57 5.87 22.86 9.61
CA TYR A 57 4.63 22.65 10.37
C TYR A 57 4.75 21.57 11.44
N PHE A 58 5.85 20.81 11.47
CA PHE A 58 6.03 19.65 12.36
C PHE A 58 7.37 19.67 13.12
N PRO A 59 7.82 20.81 13.69
CA PRO A 59 9.20 21.02 14.14
C PRO A 59 9.71 20.02 15.19
N THR A 60 8.82 19.37 15.94
CA THR A 60 9.17 18.39 16.99
C THR A 60 9.04 16.93 16.54
N MET A 61 8.51 16.68 15.34
CA MET A 61 8.41 15.35 14.75
C MET A 61 9.78 14.84 14.27
N ASP A 62 9.92 13.52 14.21
CA ASP A 62 11.13 12.79 13.82
C ASP A 62 12.30 13.00 14.78
N ALA A 63 12.84 11.89 15.29
CA ALA A 63 14.03 11.90 16.13
C ALA A 63 15.06 10.90 15.60
N VAL A 64 16.34 11.20 15.83
CA VAL A 64 17.43 10.27 15.53
C VAL A 64 18.31 10.10 16.76
N GLY A 65 18.89 8.91 16.93
CA GLY A 65 19.89 8.68 17.96
C GLY A 65 21.18 9.42 17.61
N LEU A 66 21.43 10.57 18.25
CA LEU A 66 22.65 11.36 18.03
C LEU A 66 23.72 10.99 19.06
N ARG A 67 24.99 10.96 18.62
CA ARG A 67 26.12 10.88 19.56
C ARG A 67 26.32 12.22 20.29
N SER A 68 26.67 12.16 21.57
CA SER A 68 27.13 13.28 22.37
C SER A 68 28.31 13.97 21.69
N ALA A 69 28.32 15.31 21.76
CA ALA A 69 29.40 16.14 21.22
C ALA A 69 30.77 15.86 21.87
N LYS A 70 30.79 15.24 23.06
CA LYS A 70 32.01 14.80 23.76
C LYS A 70 31.86 13.33 24.13
N PRO A 71 32.17 12.40 23.21
CA PRO A 71 32.05 10.97 23.50
C PRO A 71 33.02 10.57 24.62
N SER A 72 32.54 9.73 25.54
CA SER A 72 33.26 9.26 26.74
C SER A 72 34.48 8.36 26.46
N GLY A 73 34.82 8.13 25.18
CA GLY A 73 35.84 7.16 24.75
C GLY A 73 35.39 5.71 24.82
N THR A 74 34.12 5.46 25.18
CA THR A 74 33.52 4.11 25.21
C THR A 74 33.26 3.64 23.76
N PRO A 75 33.59 2.37 23.40
CA PRO A 75 33.27 1.82 22.09
C PRO A 75 31.75 1.91 21.80
N ASP A 76 31.39 1.98 20.51
CA ASP A 76 29.99 1.80 20.11
C ASP A 76 29.46 0.46 20.67
N GLN A 77 28.20 0.42 21.11
CA GLN A 77 27.56 -0.78 21.65
C GLN A 77 27.73 -2.01 20.74
N LEU A 78 27.81 -1.79 19.43
CA LEU A 78 27.99 -2.82 18.41
C LEU A 78 29.36 -3.51 18.47
N LEU A 79 30.36 -2.82 19.01
CA LEU A 79 31.74 -3.26 19.11
C LEU A 79 32.22 -3.39 20.55
N ASP A 80 31.33 -3.31 21.53
CA ASP A 80 31.74 -3.53 22.91
C ASP A 80 32.22 -4.98 23.06
N ARG A 81 33.54 -5.13 23.08
CA ARG A 81 34.28 -6.37 23.32
C ARG A 81 34.61 -6.55 24.79
N THR A 82 34.37 -5.51 25.59
CA THR A 82 34.62 -5.58 27.01
C THR A 82 33.43 -6.30 27.62
N SER A 83 33.71 -7.37 28.35
CA SER A 83 32.81 -7.93 29.36
C SER A 83 32.62 -6.94 30.53
N ARG A 84 32.47 -5.64 30.24
CA ARG A 84 32.18 -4.62 31.24
C ARG A 84 30.93 -5.07 31.98
N ARG A 85 31.02 -4.94 33.30
CA ARG A 85 30.14 -5.59 34.28
C ARG A 85 28.68 -5.51 33.81
N PRO A 86 27.91 -6.62 33.85
CA PRO A 86 26.48 -6.57 33.64
C PRO A 86 25.86 -5.44 34.48
N GLY A 87 25.07 -4.56 33.87
CA GLY A 87 24.55 -3.35 34.52
C GLY A 87 25.47 -2.11 34.45
N ALA A 88 26.38 -2.02 33.47
CA ALA A 88 27.17 -0.80 33.21
C ALA A 88 26.32 0.40 32.74
N GLY A 89 25.03 0.19 32.47
CA GLY A 89 24.07 1.21 32.07
C GLY A 89 24.18 1.62 30.60
N ARG A 90 23.23 2.46 30.17
CA ARG A 90 23.16 3.10 28.85
C ARG A 90 24.54 3.67 28.47
N PRO A 91 25.08 3.42 27.27
CA PRO A 91 26.22 4.19 26.78
C PRO A 91 25.87 5.68 26.87
N ALA A 92 26.58 6.43 27.72
CA ALA A 92 26.25 7.80 28.11
C ALA A 92 26.23 8.82 26.94
N ASP A 93 26.51 8.34 25.73
CA ASP A 93 26.84 9.15 24.59
C ASP A 93 25.78 9.13 23.49
N ARG A 94 24.60 8.49 23.62
CA ARG A 94 23.55 8.58 22.57
C ARG A 94 22.15 8.83 23.10
N LYS A 95 21.43 9.78 22.48
CA LYS A 95 20.04 10.11 22.79
C LYS A 95 19.21 10.42 21.55
N ALA A 96 17.96 9.97 21.54
CA ALA A 96 16.96 10.35 20.55
C ALA A 96 16.57 11.83 20.74
N GLU A 97 16.92 12.66 19.76
CA GLU A 97 16.63 14.10 19.78
C GLU A 97 15.87 14.52 18.52
N PRO A 98 14.93 15.48 18.62
CA PRO A 98 14.24 16.03 17.46
C PRO A 98 15.22 16.63 16.46
N LEU A 99 14.90 16.49 15.18
CA LEU A 99 15.74 17.01 14.11
C LEU A 99 15.51 18.49 13.87
N LYS A 100 16.62 19.27 13.84
CA LYS A 100 16.60 20.62 13.27
C LYS A 100 16.73 20.54 11.75
N LEU A 101 15.66 20.90 11.06
CA LEU A 101 15.60 20.90 9.59
C LEU A 101 15.93 22.29 9.01
N THR A 102 16.59 22.29 7.86
CA THR A 102 16.67 23.44 6.95
C THR A 102 15.32 23.68 6.29
N THR A 103 15.15 24.84 5.64
CA THR A 103 13.91 25.15 4.90
C THR A 103 13.58 24.10 3.83
N GLN A 104 14.58 23.57 3.12
CA GLN A 104 14.36 22.55 2.08
C GLN A 104 13.94 21.21 2.70
N GLU A 105 14.62 20.77 3.74
CA GLU A 105 14.24 19.55 4.48
C GLU A 105 12.82 19.70 5.09
N ALA A 106 12.45 20.88 5.59
CA ALA A 106 11.10 21.14 6.10
C ALA A 106 10.03 21.11 4.99
N ILE A 107 10.32 21.64 3.80
CA ILE A 107 9.44 21.48 2.62
C ILE A 107 9.28 20.00 2.28
N GLY A 108 10.37 19.23 2.33
CA GLY A 108 10.34 17.77 2.15
C GLY A 108 9.42 17.08 3.15
N ARG A 109 9.55 17.41 4.43
CA ARG A 109 8.67 16.90 5.49
C ARG A 109 7.22 17.27 5.24
N ASN A 110 6.91 18.54 4.99
CA ASN A 110 5.54 18.98 4.75
C ASN A 110 4.92 18.27 3.54
N THR A 111 5.72 18.09 2.49
CA THR A 111 5.29 17.38 1.29
C THR A 111 4.91 15.95 1.66
N TRP A 112 5.78 15.22 2.35
CA TRP A 112 5.51 13.87 2.81
C TRP A 112 4.28 13.76 3.74
N MET A 113 4.11 14.74 4.64
CA MET A 113 3.12 14.70 5.71
C MET A 113 1.72 15.15 5.28
N ILE A 114 1.58 16.15 4.40
CA ILE A 114 0.28 16.80 4.16
C ILE A 114 -0.02 17.16 2.69
N TRP A 115 0.88 16.89 1.73
CA TRP A 115 0.59 17.10 0.32
C TRP A 115 -0.28 15.97 -0.24
N CYS A 116 -1.46 16.30 -0.79
CA CYS A 116 -2.41 15.33 -1.34
C CYS A 116 -2.44 15.30 -2.88
N ALA A 117 -1.84 16.29 -3.55
CA ALA A 117 -1.72 16.32 -5.01
C ALA A 117 -3.04 16.07 -5.79
N GLY A 118 -4.16 16.63 -5.30
CA GLY A 118 -5.47 16.54 -5.95
C GLY A 118 -6.16 15.18 -5.81
N ASN A 119 -5.60 14.24 -5.05
CA ASN A 119 -6.16 12.89 -4.94
C ASN A 119 -7.47 12.81 -4.14
N GLU A 120 -7.91 13.89 -3.51
CA GLU A 120 -9.21 13.95 -2.85
C GLU A 120 -10.37 13.71 -3.83
N GLY A 121 -10.18 14.03 -5.12
CA GLY A 121 -11.13 13.68 -6.18
C GLY A 121 -11.26 12.18 -6.39
N PHE A 122 -10.14 11.45 -6.36
CA PHE A 122 -10.12 9.99 -6.49
C PHE A 122 -10.86 9.30 -5.37
N TRP A 123 -10.58 9.69 -4.12
CA TRP A 123 -11.17 9.03 -2.96
C TRP A 123 -12.67 9.33 -2.82
N ASP A 124 -13.14 10.53 -3.22
CA ASP A 124 -14.58 10.82 -3.34
C ASP A 124 -15.23 10.01 -4.47
N TRP A 125 -14.56 9.88 -5.63
CA TRP A 125 -15.02 8.99 -6.71
C TRP A 125 -15.12 7.54 -6.23
N LEU A 126 -14.11 7.04 -5.52
CA LEU A 126 -14.10 5.66 -5.02
C LEU A 126 -15.21 5.44 -3.99
N ALA A 127 -15.49 6.40 -3.10
CA ALA A 127 -16.59 6.30 -2.14
C ALA A 127 -17.95 6.10 -2.83
N ASN A 128 -18.15 6.70 -4.01
CA ASN A 128 -19.38 6.57 -4.80
C ASN A 128 -19.41 5.33 -5.70
N ASN A 129 -18.25 4.72 -5.99
CA ASN A 129 -18.13 3.61 -6.95
C ASN A 129 -17.72 2.27 -6.31
N SER A 130 -17.35 2.24 -5.03
CA SER A 130 -16.94 1.04 -4.28
C SER A 130 -18.07 0.08 -3.89
N PHE A 131 -19.24 0.20 -4.52
CA PHE A 131 -20.42 -0.64 -4.27
C PHE A 131 -20.89 -0.65 -2.81
N GLY A 132 -20.67 0.46 -2.09
CA GLY A 132 -20.98 0.59 -0.67
C GLY A 132 -19.94 -0.06 0.25
N GLY A 133 -18.71 -0.31 -0.21
CA GLY A 133 -17.65 -0.93 0.58
C GLY A 133 -16.78 0.03 1.39
N SER A 134 -16.61 1.28 0.93
CA SER A 134 -15.68 2.24 1.53
C SER A 134 -16.19 3.68 1.50
N ASP A 135 -15.98 4.43 2.57
CA ASP A 135 -16.10 5.89 2.60
C ASP A 135 -15.09 6.48 3.62
N LEU A 136 -14.04 7.16 3.14
CA LEU A 136 -13.03 7.76 4.01
C LEU A 136 -13.60 8.85 4.92
N LEU A 137 -14.64 9.58 4.51
CA LEU A 137 -15.24 10.62 5.35
C LEU A 137 -15.94 10.00 6.57
N LYS A 138 -16.49 8.78 6.45
CA LYS A 138 -16.99 8.01 7.60
C LYS A 138 -15.87 7.50 8.50
N ALA A 139 -14.73 7.12 7.94
CA ALA A 139 -13.57 6.69 8.73
C ALA A 139 -13.03 7.81 9.66
N LEU A 140 -13.31 9.08 9.31
CA LEU A 140 -12.92 10.26 10.10
C LEU A 140 -13.86 10.57 11.27
N ASP A 141 -15.00 9.88 11.42
CA ASP A 141 -15.98 10.15 12.47
C ASP A 141 -15.33 10.23 13.86
N GLY A 142 -15.43 11.40 14.48
CA GLY A 142 -14.83 11.73 15.77
C GLY A 142 -15.29 10.83 16.92
N ARG A 143 -16.44 10.15 16.79
CA ARG A 143 -16.87 9.11 17.74
C ARG A 143 -15.90 7.92 17.81
N LEU A 144 -15.17 7.67 16.74
CA LEU A 144 -14.19 6.58 16.64
C LEU A 144 -12.83 6.99 17.18
N ARG A 145 -12.62 8.22 17.64
CA ARG A 145 -11.28 8.74 18.01
C ARG A 145 -10.53 7.86 19.02
N SER A 146 -11.21 7.36 20.04
CA SER A 146 -10.62 6.54 21.12
C SER A 146 -10.57 5.04 20.80
N THR A 147 -10.99 4.63 19.60
CA THR A 147 -10.95 3.20 19.22
C THR A 147 -10.35 2.96 17.85
N ARG A 148 -10.18 3.99 17.02
CA ARG A 148 -9.72 3.85 15.63
C ARG A 148 -8.30 3.28 15.51
N PHE A 149 -7.43 3.49 16.49
CA PHE A 149 -6.13 2.83 16.49
C PHE A 149 -6.29 1.31 16.66
N ARG A 150 -7.07 0.87 17.65
CA ARG A 150 -7.37 -0.55 17.87
C ARG A 150 -8.09 -1.19 16.68
N ASP A 151 -9.12 -0.52 16.16
CA ASP A 151 -10.06 -1.09 15.19
C ASP A 151 -9.55 -1.01 13.73
N ALA A 152 -8.79 0.04 13.40
CA ALA A 152 -8.34 0.34 12.04
C ALA A 152 -6.84 0.70 11.93
N GLY A 153 -6.11 0.82 13.03
CA GLY A 153 -4.70 1.25 13.03
C GLY A 153 -4.49 2.73 12.69
N LEU A 154 -5.57 3.53 12.72
CA LEU A 154 -5.52 4.95 12.41
C LEU A 154 -4.93 5.73 13.60
N ILE A 155 -4.00 6.64 13.30
CA ILE A 155 -3.34 7.48 14.30
C ILE A 155 -4.00 8.85 14.33
N ASN A 156 -4.36 9.30 15.52
CA ASN A 156 -4.89 10.65 15.74
C ASN A 156 -3.81 11.69 15.43
N GLU A 157 -4.15 12.72 14.65
CA GLU A 157 -3.25 13.84 14.40
C GLU A 157 -3.06 14.62 15.72
N PRO A 158 -1.81 14.85 16.19
CA PRO A 158 -1.55 15.68 17.35
C PRO A 158 -2.17 17.08 17.21
N GLU A 159 -2.41 17.75 18.34
CA GLU A 159 -3.00 19.11 18.37
C GLU A 159 -4.43 19.20 17.80
N THR A 160 -5.13 18.06 17.71
CA THR A 160 -6.56 17.98 17.39
C THR A 160 -7.36 17.43 18.58
N ALA A 161 -8.61 17.83 18.68
CA ALA A 161 -9.55 17.37 19.69
C ALA A 161 -10.78 16.75 19.03
N ALA A 162 -11.48 15.92 19.79
CA ALA A 162 -12.81 15.45 19.39
C ALA A 162 -13.73 16.66 19.09
N PRO A 163 -14.68 16.53 18.14
CA PRO A 163 -15.74 17.52 18.01
C PRO A 163 -16.40 17.72 19.36
N GLY A 164 -16.61 18.98 19.78
CA GLY A 164 -17.24 19.29 21.06
C GLY A 164 -18.54 18.51 21.19
N ALA A 165 -18.62 17.59 22.15
CA ALA A 165 -19.88 16.97 22.50
C ALA A 165 -20.77 18.04 23.15
N PRO A 166 -22.05 18.21 22.76
CA PRO A 166 -22.85 17.32 21.91
C PRO A 166 -23.15 17.80 20.47
N GLU A 167 -22.63 18.94 20.01
CA GLU A 167 -23.11 19.54 18.75
C GLU A 167 -22.34 19.03 17.50
N PRO A 168 -23.04 18.62 16.43
CA PRO A 168 -22.42 18.33 15.14
C PRO A 168 -21.59 19.52 14.62
N THR A 169 -20.46 19.22 14.00
CA THR A 169 -19.62 20.22 13.31
C THR A 169 -20.15 20.49 11.89
N ASP A 170 -19.28 20.94 10.99
CA ASP A 170 -19.61 21.46 9.65
C ASP A 170 -20.59 20.54 8.89
N TYR A 171 -21.78 21.06 8.59
CA TYR A 171 -22.84 20.37 7.86
C TYR A 171 -23.36 19.09 8.53
N GLY A 172 -23.31 18.99 9.86
CA GLY A 172 -23.84 17.84 10.59
C GLY A 172 -22.87 16.66 10.70
N LEU A 173 -21.65 16.80 10.16
CA LEU A 173 -20.58 15.82 10.30
C LEU A 173 -19.94 15.94 11.69
N ARG A 174 -19.35 14.84 12.16
CA ARG A 174 -18.64 14.78 13.45
C ARG A 174 -17.14 14.67 13.19
N LEU A 175 -16.48 15.78 12.91
CA LEU A 175 -15.07 15.81 12.53
C LEU A 175 -14.21 16.34 13.69
N ALA A 176 -12.99 15.81 13.82
CA ALA A 176 -12.03 16.39 14.74
C ALA A 176 -11.69 17.83 14.31
N VAL A 177 -11.38 18.67 15.29
CA VAL A 177 -11.04 20.08 15.07
C VAL A 177 -9.73 20.42 15.77
N PRO A 178 -9.02 21.49 15.36
CA PRO A 178 -7.83 21.94 16.08
C PRO A 178 -8.10 22.16 17.58
N SER A 179 -7.17 21.77 18.45
CA SER A 179 -7.26 22.00 19.90
C SER A 179 -7.07 23.48 20.25
N ASP A 180 -6.31 24.21 19.43
CA ASP A 180 -6.12 25.66 19.54
C ASP A 180 -7.36 26.45 19.07
N PRO A 181 -7.98 27.29 19.92
CA PRO A 181 -9.10 28.15 19.55
C PRO A 181 -8.84 29.06 18.35
N LYS A 182 -7.64 29.64 18.20
CA LYS A 182 -7.29 30.53 17.08
C LYS A 182 -7.31 29.78 15.75
N ARG A 183 -6.77 28.55 15.75
CA ARG A 183 -6.80 27.67 14.56
C ARG A 183 -8.22 27.23 14.22
N ARG A 184 -9.08 27.00 15.22
CA ARG A 184 -10.51 26.71 14.98
C ARG A 184 -11.23 27.88 14.34
N GLU A 185 -10.96 29.11 14.80
CA GLU A 185 -11.55 30.31 14.22
C GLU A 185 -11.11 30.53 12.77
N ALA A 186 -9.81 30.38 12.49
CA ALA A 186 -9.26 30.47 11.13
C ALA A 186 -9.88 29.42 10.19
N ARG A 187 -10.01 28.17 10.66
CA ARG A 187 -10.72 27.09 9.95
C ARG A 187 -12.17 27.50 9.65
N ALA A 188 -12.91 27.99 10.64
CA ALA A 188 -14.30 28.38 10.46
C ALA A 188 -14.46 29.57 9.48
N ALA A 189 -13.52 30.52 9.48
CA ALA A 189 -13.50 31.62 8.53
C ALA A 189 -13.29 31.12 7.09
N TYR A 190 -12.30 30.26 6.85
CA TYR A 190 -12.04 29.64 5.55
C TYR A 190 -13.26 28.86 5.02
N LEU A 191 -13.92 28.08 5.89
CA LEU A 191 -15.11 27.32 5.48
C LEU A 191 -16.29 28.23 5.15
N ARG A 192 -16.55 29.28 5.94
CA ARG A 192 -17.62 30.25 5.64
C ARG A 192 -17.41 30.94 4.31
N GLU A 193 -16.18 31.35 4.01
CA GLU A 193 -15.84 32.00 2.73
C GLU A 193 -16.00 31.01 1.56
N THR A 194 -15.40 29.83 1.67
CA THR A 194 -15.37 28.84 0.57
C THR A 194 -16.78 28.37 0.23
N PHE A 195 -17.54 27.91 1.23
CA PHE A 195 -18.91 27.48 0.97
C PHE A 195 -19.84 28.65 0.64
N GLY A 196 -19.57 29.86 1.14
CA GLY A 196 -20.32 31.07 0.76
C GLY A 196 -20.25 31.32 -0.75
N ARG A 197 -19.05 31.23 -1.34
CA ARG A 197 -18.85 31.34 -2.79
C ARG A 197 -19.59 30.26 -3.57
N GLN A 198 -19.55 29.01 -3.08
CA GLN A 198 -20.22 27.86 -3.73
C GLN A 198 -21.75 27.97 -3.76
N MET A 199 -22.34 28.86 -2.95
CA MET A 199 -23.79 29.11 -2.93
C MET A 199 -24.22 30.24 -3.89
N ALA A 200 -23.29 30.90 -4.60
CA ALA A 200 -23.64 31.92 -5.57
C ALA A 200 -24.39 31.31 -6.78
N ASP A 201 -25.37 32.03 -7.33
CA ASP A 201 -26.20 31.54 -8.45
C ASP A 201 -25.40 31.28 -9.73
N ASP A 202 -24.26 31.96 -9.90
CA ASP A 202 -23.34 31.87 -11.04
C ASP A 202 -22.12 30.99 -10.76
N TYR A 203 -22.09 30.26 -9.65
CA TYR A 203 -20.96 29.41 -9.29
C TYR A 203 -20.74 28.26 -10.29
N ASP A 204 -19.56 28.22 -10.92
CA ASP A 204 -19.06 27.06 -11.63
C ASP A 204 -17.85 26.44 -10.88
N PRO A 205 -17.87 25.14 -10.56
CA PRO A 205 -16.74 24.41 -9.98
C PRO A 205 -15.41 24.50 -10.75
N LEU A 206 -15.47 24.82 -12.05
CA LEU A 206 -14.32 24.99 -12.93
C LEU A 206 -13.85 26.44 -13.08
N ASP A 207 -14.43 27.37 -12.33
CA ASP A 207 -13.91 28.72 -12.25
C ASP A 207 -12.75 28.78 -11.25
N SER A 208 -11.66 29.41 -11.66
CA SER A 208 -10.47 29.56 -10.81
C SER A 208 -10.75 30.59 -9.72
N PRO A 209 -10.52 30.27 -8.43
CA PRO A 209 -10.40 31.29 -7.40
C PRO A 209 -9.36 32.33 -7.82
N GLU A 210 -9.63 33.62 -7.64
CA GLU A 210 -8.56 34.61 -7.70
C GLU A 210 -7.52 34.27 -6.61
N PRO A 211 -6.22 34.20 -6.94
CA PRO A 211 -5.19 34.06 -5.94
C PRO A 211 -5.18 35.32 -5.04
N PRO A 212 -4.81 35.21 -3.76
CA PRO A 212 -4.68 36.37 -2.90
C PRO A 212 -3.65 37.37 -3.45
N GLU A 213 -3.78 38.65 -3.11
CA GLU A 213 -2.80 39.69 -3.45
C GLU A 213 -1.38 39.25 -3.04
N GLY A 214 -0.45 39.23 -3.99
CA GLY A 214 0.91 38.67 -3.82
C GLY A 214 1.11 37.26 -4.40
N GLY A 215 0.03 36.62 -4.88
CA GLY A 215 0.04 35.24 -5.38
C GLY A 215 0.29 34.21 -4.27
N TYR A 216 0.14 32.93 -4.59
CA TYR A 216 0.62 31.83 -3.73
C TYR A 216 2.13 31.56 -3.91
N GLY A 217 2.82 32.43 -4.64
CA GLY A 217 4.20 32.21 -5.10
C GLY A 217 5.23 32.16 -3.97
N TYR A 218 6.49 31.90 -4.35
CA TYR A 218 7.69 31.89 -3.51
C TYR A 218 8.03 33.27 -2.89
N GLY A 219 7.05 34.03 -2.42
CA GLY A 219 7.24 35.22 -1.60
C GLY A 219 7.85 34.88 -0.24
N PRO A 220 8.35 35.89 0.50
CA PRO A 220 8.73 35.72 1.91
C PRO A 220 7.52 35.11 2.62
N GLY A 221 7.64 33.81 2.89
CA GLY A 221 6.52 33.00 3.33
C GLY A 221 5.94 33.60 4.58
N TYR A 222 4.61 33.63 4.69
CA TYR A 222 3.85 33.85 5.92
C TYR A 222 4.76 34.21 7.11
N GLU A 223 5.25 35.45 7.11
CA GLU A 223 6.00 35.94 8.26
C GLU A 223 5.02 35.80 9.43
N ASP A 224 5.54 35.40 10.58
CA ASP A 224 4.75 35.43 11.80
C ASP A 224 4.32 36.89 12.00
N GLU A 225 3.14 37.26 11.53
CA GLU A 225 2.45 38.41 12.10
C GLU A 225 2.40 38.12 13.60
N GLU A 226 3.06 38.96 14.38
CA GLU A 226 3.16 38.79 15.83
C GLU A 226 1.77 38.52 16.41
N GLY A 227 1.54 37.27 16.84
CA GLY A 227 0.27 36.82 17.41
C GLY A 227 -0.60 35.87 16.57
N LYS A 228 -0.27 35.60 15.28
CA LYS A 228 -0.95 34.60 14.44
C LYS A 228 -0.28 33.23 14.52
N VAL A 229 -1.09 32.17 14.68
CA VAL A 229 -0.60 30.79 14.83
C VAL A 229 -0.26 30.20 13.45
N PRO A 230 0.96 29.67 13.23
CA PRO A 230 1.31 29.00 12.00
C PRO A 230 0.29 27.90 11.65
N THR A 231 -0.35 28.03 10.49
CA THR A 231 -1.35 27.07 10.00
C THR A 231 -1.05 26.74 8.54
N PRO A 232 -1.03 25.46 8.13
CA PRO A 232 -0.86 25.09 6.72
C PRO A 232 -1.96 25.74 5.86
N PRO A 233 -1.62 26.34 4.70
CA PRO A 233 -2.61 26.92 3.79
C PRO A 233 -3.62 25.86 3.33
N PRO A 234 -4.92 26.01 3.65
CA PRO A 234 -5.92 24.98 3.37
C PRO A 234 -6.20 24.82 1.87
N GLN A 235 -5.90 25.81 1.04
CA GLN A 235 -6.02 25.73 -0.42
C GLN A 235 -4.97 24.79 -1.04
N ILE A 236 -3.83 24.61 -0.38
CA ILE A 236 -2.72 23.75 -0.85
C ILE A 236 -2.76 22.39 -0.16
N TYR A 237 -2.94 22.38 1.17
CA TYR A 237 -2.79 21.16 1.99
C TYR A 237 -4.09 20.63 2.60
N GLY A 238 -5.22 21.28 2.33
CA GLY A 238 -6.48 20.96 2.99
C GLY A 238 -6.46 21.23 4.49
N LEU A 239 -7.61 21.08 5.12
CA LEU A 239 -7.76 21.16 6.57
C LEU A 239 -7.36 19.82 7.22
N SER A 240 -6.94 19.86 8.48
CA SER A 240 -6.76 18.62 9.24
C SER A 240 -8.08 17.87 9.37
N SER A 241 -8.03 16.56 9.18
CA SER A 241 -9.13 15.64 9.47
C SER A 241 -9.12 15.10 10.91
N GLY A 242 -8.03 15.33 11.64
CA GLY A 242 -7.72 14.67 12.91
C GLY A 242 -7.14 13.26 12.78
N VAL A 243 -6.82 12.80 11.58
CA VAL A 243 -6.09 11.55 11.31
C VAL A 243 -4.83 11.87 10.52
N ILE A 244 -3.70 11.29 10.94
CA ILE A 244 -2.41 11.48 10.25
C ILE A 244 -2.54 11.09 8.77
N GLY A 245 -2.12 12.02 7.91
CA GLY A 245 -2.09 11.85 6.47
C GLY A 245 -3.43 11.96 5.74
N LEU A 246 -4.55 12.20 6.43
CA LEU A 246 -5.84 12.48 5.79
C LEU A 246 -6.21 13.95 5.95
N ARG A 247 -6.60 14.60 4.85
CA ARG A 247 -6.91 16.04 4.78
C ARG A 247 -8.31 16.26 4.23
N LEU A 248 -8.97 17.33 4.69
CA LEU A 248 -10.32 17.70 4.26
C LEU A 248 -10.27 18.85 3.26
N PHE A 249 -10.92 18.66 2.12
CA PHE A 249 -11.09 19.68 1.09
C PHE A 249 -12.59 19.94 0.88
N PRO A 250 -13.07 21.20 0.93
CA PRO A 250 -14.46 21.50 0.55
C PRO A 250 -14.76 20.96 -0.85
N ASN A 251 -15.85 20.19 -0.99
CA ASN A 251 -16.19 19.60 -2.27
C ASN A 251 -16.70 20.70 -3.22
N PRO A 252 -16.02 20.99 -4.34
CA PRO A 252 -16.47 22.03 -5.26
C PRO A 252 -17.82 21.72 -5.89
N LYS A 253 -18.32 20.47 -5.82
CA LYS A 253 -19.66 20.12 -6.32
C LYS A 253 -20.78 20.31 -5.27
N PHE A 254 -20.44 20.70 -4.04
CA PHE A 254 -21.42 20.88 -2.95
C PHE A 254 -22.12 22.25 -3.04
N ASP A 255 -22.79 22.47 -4.17
CA ASP A 255 -23.55 23.68 -4.49
C ASP A 255 -24.88 23.79 -3.70
N ALA A 256 -25.67 24.83 -3.98
CA ALA A 256 -26.96 25.05 -3.32
C ALA A 256 -27.94 23.85 -3.44
N ARG A 257 -27.92 23.13 -4.57
CA ARG A 257 -28.78 21.96 -4.81
C ARG A 257 -28.28 20.75 -4.02
N ALA A 258 -26.98 20.48 -4.07
CA ALA A 258 -26.36 19.39 -3.31
C ALA A 258 -26.58 19.58 -1.81
N ARG A 259 -26.44 20.82 -1.32
CA ARG A 259 -26.70 21.16 0.07
C ARG A 259 -28.17 20.94 0.47
N ALA A 260 -29.11 21.31 -0.38
CA ALA A 260 -30.54 21.05 -0.11
C ALA A 260 -30.88 19.56 -0.07
N ALA A 261 -30.12 18.72 -0.79
CA ALA A 261 -30.26 17.27 -0.78
C ALA A 261 -29.48 16.57 0.34
N TRP A 262 -28.62 17.29 1.08
CA TRP A 262 -27.76 16.75 2.12
C TRP A 262 -28.51 16.49 3.43
N ASP A 263 -28.37 15.28 3.95
CA ASP A 263 -28.90 14.86 5.25
C ASP A 263 -27.82 14.08 6.00
N ALA A 264 -27.21 14.72 7.00
CA ALA A 264 -26.14 14.12 7.79
C ALA A 264 -26.59 12.93 8.63
N LYS A 265 -27.84 12.92 9.12
CA LYS A 265 -28.35 11.80 9.92
C LYS A 265 -28.49 10.56 9.03
N ARG A 266 -29.10 10.71 7.86
CA ARG A 266 -29.20 9.63 6.86
C ARG A 266 -27.84 9.21 6.35
N TYR A 267 -26.91 10.15 6.19
CA TYR A 267 -25.53 9.81 5.85
C TYR A 267 -24.91 8.80 6.84
N TYR A 268 -25.16 8.95 8.16
CA TYR A 268 -24.65 7.99 9.13
C TYR A 268 -25.50 6.71 9.25
N GLU A 269 -26.83 6.81 9.14
CA GLU A 269 -27.75 5.76 9.58
C GLU A 269 -28.45 5.00 8.45
N ASP A 270 -28.46 5.52 7.22
CA ASP A 270 -29.25 4.98 6.10
C ASP A 270 -28.32 4.47 4.97
N PRO A 271 -28.11 3.14 4.86
CA PRO A 271 -27.34 2.52 3.78
C PRO A 271 -27.83 2.88 2.39
N GLU A 272 -29.13 3.10 2.20
CA GLU A 272 -29.65 3.49 0.90
C GLU A 272 -29.28 4.93 0.53
N TYR A 273 -29.06 5.79 1.53
CA TYR A 273 -28.64 7.17 1.30
C TYR A 273 -27.13 7.27 1.05
N TYR A 274 -26.30 6.72 1.93
CA TYR A 274 -24.84 6.91 1.83
C TYR A 274 -24.18 6.08 0.73
N SER A 275 -24.81 4.99 0.26
CA SER A 275 -24.33 4.22 -0.90
C SER A 275 -24.89 4.72 -2.23
N ASN A 276 -25.61 5.86 -2.24
CA ASN A 276 -26.07 6.46 -3.48
C ASN A 276 -24.86 6.97 -4.29
N PRO A 277 -24.61 6.46 -5.51
CA PRO A 277 -23.48 6.91 -6.34
C PRO A 277 -23.57 8.39 -6.76
N GLU A 278 -24.73 9.02 -6.65
CA GLU A 278 -24.94 10.45 -6.95
C GLU A 278 -24.85 11.35 -5.71
N LEU A 279 -24.53 10.80 -4.53
CA LEU A 279 -24.39 11.59 -3.31
C LEU A 279 -23.18 12.51 -3.40
N ILE A 280 -23.42 13.82 -3.21
CA ILE A 280 -22.36 14.82 -3.08
C ILE A 280 -22.17 15.15 -1.60
N ARG A 281 -20.99 14.82 -1.07
CA ARG A 281 -20.60 15.11 0.33
C ARG A 281 -20.07 16.54 0.46
N PRO A 282 -20.21 17.19 1.64
CA PRO A 282 -19.65 18.52 1.88
C PRO A 282 -18.12 18.60 1.71
N PHE A 283 -17.42 17.52 2.03
CA PHE A 283 -15.96 17.43 1.94
C PHE A 283 -15.54 16.23 1.12
N ARG A 284 -14.44 16.40 0.38
CA ARG A 284 -13.60 15.32 -0.14
C ARG A 284 -12.45 15.06 0.83
N VAL A 285 -11.99 13.81 0.92
CA VAL A 285 -10.87 13.42 1.78
C VAL A 285 -9.65 13.16 0.90
N GLY A 286 -8.61 14.00 1.05
CA GLY A 286 -7.31 13.78 0.43
C GLY A 286 -6.41 12.94 1.31
N MET A 287 -5.43 12.27 0.69
CA MET A 287 -4.47 11.39 1.35
C MET A 287 -3.05 11.85 1.04
N SER A 288 -2.17 11.94 2.04
CA SER A 288 -0.74 12.16 1.84
C SER A 288 0.04 10.85 2.04
N CYS A 289 1.33 10.86 1.71
CA CYS A 289 2.20 9.69 1.91
C CYS A 289 2.29 9.25 3.38
N ALA A 290 2.14 10.20 4.32
CA ALA A 290 2.16 9.90 5.75
C ALA A 290 1.08 8.92 6.21
N PHE A 291 -0.06 8.82 5.50
CA PHE A 291 -1.11 7.87 5.84
C PHE A 291 -0.60 6.42 5.87
N CYS A 292 0.27 6.06 4.92
CA CYS A 292 0.86 4.73 4.82
C CYS A 292 2.27 4.63 5.43
N HIS A 293 2.97 5.76 5.61
CA HIS A 293 4.39 5.75 5.98
C HIS A 293 4.72 6.30 7.37
N THR A 294 3.76 6.90 8.07
CA THR A 294 3.95 7.40 9.44
C THR A 294 3.39 6.44 10.48
N SER A 295 4.14 6.21 11.55
CA SER A 295 3.65 5.51 12.74
C SER A 295 4.30 6.06 14.01
N PHE A 296 3.99 5.44 15.13
CA PHE A 296 4.62 5.73 16.41
C PHE A 296 6.13 5.47 16.36
N HIS A 297 6.89 6.45 16.84
CA HIS A 297 8.34 6.48 16.79
C HIS A 297 8.94 5.40 17.71
N PRO A 298 9.74 4.43 17.21
CA PRO A 298 10.29 3.36 18.04
C PRO A 298 11.20 3.85 19.18
N LEU A 299 11.95 4.92 18.93
CA LEU A 299 12.80 5.55 19.96
C LEU A 299 12.05 6.48 20.93
N LYS A 300 10.80 6.85 20.64
CA LYS A 300 9.99 7.77 21.43
C LYS A 300 8.49 7.39 21.37
N PRO A 301 8.11 6.15 21.70
CA PRO A 301 6.73 5.73 21.58
C PRO A 301 5.83 6.57 22.51
N PRO A 302 4.56 6.78 22.14
CA PRO A 302 3.64 7.53 22.99
C PRO A 302 3.34 6.74 24.28
N ARG A 303 3.03 7.46 25.35
CA ARG A 303 2.47 6.86 26.57
C ARG A 303 0.99 6.54 26.42
N ASP A 304 0.30 7.33 25.62
CA ASP A 304 -1.11 7.16 25.27
C ASP A 304 -1.24 7.21 23.75
N VAL A 305 -1.70 6.11 23.14
CA VAL A 305 -1.85 5.99 21.69
C VAL A 305 -3.02 6.81 21.14
N ASP A 306 -3.98 7.19 22.00
CA ASP A 306 -5.14 7.98 21.62
C ASP A 306 -4.83 9.49 21.60
N ASP A 307 -3.80 9.92 22.34
CA ASP A 307 -3.33 11.31 22.42
C ASP A 307 -1.80 11.43 22.23
N PRO A 308 -1.27 11.10 21.04
CA PRO A 308 0.16 11.22 20.77
C PRO A 308 0.58 12.69 20.55
N ALA A 309 1.84 12.99 20.85
CA ALA A 309 2.50 14.23 20.44
C ALA A 309 3.26 14.04 19.12
N TRP A 310 3.62 15.14 18.45
CA TRP A 310 4.43 15.10 17.22
C TRP A 310 5.77 14.38 17.40
N GLU A 311 6.42 14.52 18.57
CA GLU A 311 7.67 13.81 18.88
C GLU A 311 7.51 12.29 19.01
N ASN A 312 6.27 11.81 19.15
CA ASN A 312 5.96 10.39 19.19
C ASN A 312 5.75 9.79 17.80
N LEU A 313 5.91 10.56 16.72
CA LEU A 313 5.67 10.11 15.35
C LEU A 313 6.97 10.09 14.54
N SER A 314 7.06 9.13 13.63
CA SER A 314 8.16 8.96 12.70
C SER A 314 7.62 8.84 11.28
N GLY A 315 8.12 9.66 10.37
CA GLY A 315 7.71 9.71 8.97
C GLY A 315 8.27 8.59 8.08
N ASN A 316 9.23 7.80 8.58
CA ASN A 316 9.93 6.77 7.80
C ASN A 316 9.81 5.34 8.33
N ILE A 317 9.02 5.09 9.37
CA ILE A 317 8.92 3.75 9.97
C ILE A 317 7.86 2.85 9.29
N GLY A 318 6.95 3.42 8.47
CA GLY A 318 5.81 2.69 7.90
C GLY A 318 4.62 2.64 8.86
N ALA A 319 3.38 2.66 8.37
CA ALA A 319 2.17 2.58 9.20
C ALA A 319 1.89 1.14 9.68
N GLN A 320 2.77 0.62 10.53
CA GLN A 320 2.85 -0.78 10.98
C GLN A 320 1.58 -1.37 11.64
N TYR A 321 0.64 -0.53 12.03
CA TYR A 321 -0.58 -0.94 12.71
C TYR A 321 -1.83 -0.79 11.82
N LEU A 322 -1.70 -0.17 10.64
CA LEU A 322 -2.83 0.12 9.75
C LEU A 322 -3.53 -1.17 9.31
N ARG A 323 -4.86 -1.18 9.38
CA ARG A 323 -5.70 -2.31 8.95
C ARG A 323 -6.52 -1.90 7.74
N ILE A 324 -6.16 -2.44 6.58
CA ILE A 324 -6.78 -2.09 5.29
C ILE A 324 -8.28 -2.32 5.28
N ARG A 325 -8.75 -3.46 5.81
CA ARG A 325 -10.19 -3.70 5.99
C ARG A 325 -10.88 -2.60 6.83
N GLY A 326 -10.27 -2.18 7.94
CA GLY A 326 -10.85 -1.17 8.84
C GLY A 326 -11.01 0.22 8.20
N VAL A 327 -10.26 0.50 7.13
CA VAL A 327 -10.28 1.78 6.41
C VAL A 327 -11.05 1.66 5.10
N PHE A 328 -10.61 0.78 4.21
CA PHE A 328 -11.10 0.66 2.83
C PHE A 328 -12.22 -0.37 2.67
N GLY A 329 -12.59 -1.06 3.76
CA GLY A 329 -13.75 -1.93 3.86
C GLY A 329 -14.65 -1.54 5.03
N ASN A 330 -14.63 -0.27 5.45
CA ASN A 330 -15.29 0.21 6.68
C ASN A 330 -16.82 0.13 6.64
N LEU A 331 -17.41 -0.20 5.49
CA LEU A 331 -18.84 -0.42 5.30
C LEU A 331 -19.20 -1.87 4.94
N LEU A 332 -18.20 -2.76 4.85
CA LEU A 332 -18.40 -4.18 4.57
C LEU A 332 -18.60 -4.98 5.85
N ASP A 333 -19.34 -6.09 5.73
CA ASP A 333 -19.49 -7.10 6.79
C ASP A 333 -18.93 -8.47 6.34
N GLU A 334 -18.87 -9.42 7.27
CA GLU A 334 -18.31 -10.76 7.06
C GLU A 334 -19.05 -11.60 6.00
N SER A 335 -20.27 -11.22 5.59
CA SER A 335 -20.94 -11.90 4.48
C SER A 335 -20.33 -11.54 3.12
N SER A 336 -19.52 -10.48 3.04
CA SER A 336 -18.83 -10.07 1.83
C SER A 336 -17.49 -10.79 1.65
N PHE A 337 -17.26 -11.39 0.49
CA PHE A 337 -15.92 -11.91 0.18
C PHE A 337 -14.86 -10.80 0.13
N VAL A 338 -15.23 -9.59 -0.29
CA VAL A 338 -14.32 -8.44 -0.32
C VAL A 338 -13.86 -8.06 1.09
N TYR A 339 -14.71 -8.25 2.11
CA TYR A 339 -14.31 -8.08 3.51
C TYR A 339 -13.12 -8.99 3.82
N HIS A 340 -13.22 -10.28 3.49
CA HIS A 340 -12.16 -11.25 3.76
C HIS A 340 -10.91 -11.04 2.90
N LEU A 341 -11.05 -10.52 1.68
CA LEU A 341 -9.91 -10.09 0.86
C LEU A 341 -9.13 -8.97 1.55
N LEU A 342 -9.81 -7.91 2.01
CA LEU A 342 -9.16 -6.79 2.69
C LEU A 342 -8.64 -7.18 4.09
N ASP A 343 -9.29 -8.14 4.76
CA ASP A 343 -8.84 -8.65 6.05
C ASP A 343 -7.62 -9.57 5.90
N SER A 344 -7.47 -10.23 4.74
CA SER A 344 -6.31 -11.09 4.44
C SER A 344 -4.98 -10.36 4.32
N GLN A 345 -5.00 -9.03 4.40
CA GLN A 345 -3.81 -8.19 4.48
C GLN A 345 -3.48 -7.98 5.96
N PRO A 346 -2.42 -8.61 6.50
CA PRO A 346 -2.07 -8.44 7.92
C PRO A 346 -1.82 -6.97 8.26
N PRO A 347 -2.03 -6.55 9.52
CA PRO A 347 -1.80 -5.17 9.92
C PRO A 347 -0.39 -4.67 9.55
N GLY A 348 -0.32 -3.41 9.10
CA GLY A 348 0.92 -2.82 8.59
C GLY A 348 1.30 -3.27 7.18
N THR A 349 0.43 -3.99 6.49
CA THR A 349 0.58 -4.33 5.07
C THR A 349 -0.50 -3.71 4.22
N ILE A 350 -0.21 -3.50 2.95
CA ILE A 350 -1.16 -3.04 1.94
C ILE A 350 -0.82 -3.65 0.59
N ASP A 351 -1.84 -4.12 -0.10
CA ASP A 351 -1.80 -4.37 -1.52
C ASP A 351 -2.14 -3.05 -2.26
N THR A 352 -1.09 -2.31 -2.65
CA THR A 352 -1.28 -1.09 -3.45
C THR A 352 -1.70 -1.39 -4.88
N SER A 353 -1.62 -2.65 -5.33
CA SER A 353 -2.17 -3.09 -6.60
C SER A 353 -3.67 -3.33 -6.54
N LEU A 354 -4.31 -3.38 -5.36
CA LEU A 354 -5.77 -3.53 -5.26
C LEU A 354 -6.53 -2.54 -6.15
N LEU A 355 -6.04 -1.30 -6.23
CA LEU A 355 -6.63 -0.27 -7.09
C LEU A 355 -6.18 -0.48 -8.55
N PRO A 356 -4.90 -0.36 -8.95
CA PRO A 356 -4.44 -0.79 -10.26
C PRO A 356 -4.25 -2.32 -10.32
N SER A 357 -5.36 -3.04 -10.32
CA SER A 357 -5.38 -4.49 -10.12
C SER A 357 -4.60 -5.22 -11.19
N ASP A 358 -3.52 -5.89 -10.77
CA ASP A 358 -2.84 -6.93 -11.54
C ASP A 358 -3.42 -8.32 -11.29
N ASN A 359 -4.47 -8.39 -10.45
CA ASN A 359 -5.20 -9.57 -10.02
C ASN A 359 -4.32 -10.55 -9.24
N ILE A 360 -3.46 -10.01 -8.37
CA ILE A 360 -2.72 -10.77 -7.37
C ILE A 360 -2.96 -10.09 -6.03
N ASN A 361 -3.46 -10.84 -5.04
CA ASN A 361 -3.43 -10.42 -3.64
C ASN A 361 -1.99 -10.48 -3.14
N ASN A 362 -1.27 -9.37 -3.28
CA ASN A 362 0.19 -9.29 -3.08
C ASN A 362 0.60 -8.34 -1.94
N THR A 363 -0.20 -8.34 -0.88
CA THR A 363 -0.06 -7.50 0.32
C THR A 363 1.39 -7.34 0.75
N ASN A 364 1.80 -6.08 0.92
CA ASN A 364 3.18 -5.77 1.22
C ASN A 364 3.32 -4.90 2.47
N ALA A 365 4.33 -5.17 3.31
CA ALA A 365 4.66 -4.38 4.46
C ALA A 365 4.87 -2.93 4.04
N MET A 366 4.25 -2.01 4.77
CA MET A 366 4.44 -0.59 4.55
C MET A 366 5.89 -0.26 4.87
N ASN A 367 6.69 -0.11 3.80
CA ASN A 367 8.15 -0.09 3.91
C ASN A 367 8.64 1.00 4.86
N SER A 368 9.45 0.59 5.83
CA SER A 368 10.34 1.50 6.53
C SER A 368 11.47 1.94 5.60
N VAL A 369 11.83 3.22 5.65
CA VAL A 369 12.95 3.79 4.89
C VAL A 369 14.09 4.03 5.87
N PHE A 370 15.17 3.26 5.71
CA PHE A 370 16.40 3.39 6.49
C PHE A 370 17.61 3.57 5.58
N GLY A 371 18.69 4.08 6.14
CA GLY A 371 20.03 4.10 5.55
C GLY A 371 20.10 4.67 4.14
N LEU A 372 19.40 5.78 3.84
CA LEU A 372 19.34 6.29 2.47
C LEU A 372 20.75 6.64 1.95
N ALA A 373 21.61 7.25 2.77
CA ALA A 373 22.99 7.57 2.39
C ALA A 373 23.81 6.31 2.05
N GLN A 374 23.71 5.25 2.87
CA GLN A 374 24.35 3.96 2.62
C GLN A 374 23.82 3.34 1.33
N ARG A 375 22.52 3.46 1.06
CA ARG A 375 21.90 2.97 -0.16
C ARG A 375 22.32 3.75 -1.40
N VAL A 376 22.49 5.06 -1.31
CA VAL A 376 23.06 5.87 -2.40
C VAL A 376 24.44 5.35 -2.75
N ALA A 377 25.33 5.23 -1.76
CA ALA A 377 26.67 4.68 -1.97
C ALA A 377 26.61 3.30 -2.65
N ARG A 378 25.71 2.42 -2.18
CA ARG A 378 25.50 1.12 -2.79
C ARG A 378 25.06 1.20 -4.26
N SER A 379 24.11 2.08 -4.59
CA SER A 379 23.60 2.23 -5.96
C SER A 379 24.67 2.64 -6.97
N LEU A 380 25.72 3.33 -6.52
CA LEU A 380 26.86 3.75 -7.36
C LEU A 380 27.82 2.60 -7.69
N GLU A 381 27.75 1.49 -6.97
CA GLU A 381 28.57 0.29 -7.18
C GLU A 381 27.79 -0.85 -7.84
N THR A 382 26.46 -0.81 -7.79
CA THR A 382 25.62 -1.78 -8.50
C THR A 382 25.57 -1.51 -10.00
N PRO A 383 25.43 -2.53 -10.85
CA PRO A 383 25.33 -2.34 -12.29
C PRO A 383 24.26 -1.32 -12.70
N LYS A 384 24.55 -0.56 -13.77
CA LYS A 384 23.64 0.43 -14.36
C LYS A 384 22.52 -0.28 -15.12
N GLU A 385 21.33 0.29 -15.15
CA GLU A 385 20.16 -0.26 -15.84
C GLU A 385 19.68 0.69 -16.97
N ASP A 386 19.39 0.13 -18.13
CA ASP A 386 18.83 0.83 -19.30
C ASP A 386 17.44 1.40 -18.99
N GLN A 387 17.21 2.65 -19.39
CA GLN A 387 15.97 3.37 -19.15
C GLN A 387 15.10 3.44 -20.40
N GLY A 388 13.77 3.41 -20.22
CA GLY A 388 12.87 3.77 -21.32
C GLY A 388 13.00 5.26 -21.65
N PRO A 389 12.70 5.71 -22.89
CA PRO A 389 12.86 7.13 -23.29
C PRO A 389 12.12 8.11 -22.37
N ALA A 390 10.91 7.76 -21.95
CA ALA A 390 10.13 8.56 -21.01
C ALA A 390 10.77 8.59 -19.61
N SER A 391 11.19 7.44 -19.08
CA SER A 391 11.86 7.35 -17.77
C SER A 391 13.20 8.09 -17.74
N ALA A 392 13.93 8.08 -18.87
CA ALA A 392 15.22 8.74 -19.03
C ALA A 392 15.11 10.27 -18.96
N SER A 393 13.94 10.85 -19.24
CA SER A 393 13.69 12.31 -19.14
C SER A 393 13.70 12.79 -17.69
N LEU A 394 13.32 11.93 -16.74
CA LEU A 394 13.38 12.24 -15.32
C LEU A 394 14.83 12.20 -14.84
N PRO A 395 15.26 13.07 -13.91
CA PRO A 395 16.59 12.97 -13.32
C PRO A 395 16.73 11.72 -12.45
N SER A 396 17.96 11.28 -12.19
CA SER A 396 18.26 10.14 -11.31
C SER A 396 17.93 10.41 -9.84
N LEU A 397 17.75 11.70 -9.47
CA LEU A 397 17.71 12.32 -8.13
C LEU A 397 19.07 12.76 -7.59
N TRP A 398 20.14 12.06 -7.97
CA TRP A 398 21.47 12.23 -7.38
C TRP A 398 22.30 13.28 -8.09
N ALA A 399 22.15 13.39 -9.42
CA ALA A 399 22.62 14.50 -10.21
C ALA A 399 21.38 15.26 -10.69
N ASP A 400 20.95 16.29 -9.95
CA ASP A 400 19.89 17.16 -10.45
C ASP A 400 20.55 18.44 -11.00
N ALA A 401 20.52 18.61 -12.32
CA ALA A 401 21.14 19.74 -13.00
C ALA A 401 20.39 21.06 -12.75
N GLU A 402 19.10 21.01 -12.39
CA GLU A 402 18.27 22.19 -12.10
C GLU A 402 18.51 22.73 -10.68
N ILE A 403 18.90 21.86 -9.75
CA ILE A 403 19.18 22.21 -8.34
C ILE A 403 20.68 22.46 -8.09
N GLY A 404 21.56 22.02 -9.02
CA GLY A 404 23.01 22.13 -8.87
C GLY A 404 23.56 21.34 -7.67
N GLU A 405 24.77 21.69 -7.21
CA GLU A 405 25.38 21.10 -6.01
C GLU A 405 24.74 21.66 -4.72
N SER A 406 23.50 21.26 -4.43
CA SER A 406 22.81 21.55 -3.16
C SER A 406 23.65 21.17 -1.92
N GLU A 407 23.34 21.76 -0.76
CA GLU A 407 23.96 21.39 0.53
C GLU A 407 23.90 19.88 0.77
N SER A 408 22.75 19.27 0.52
CA SER A 408 22.52 17.82 0.65
C SER A 408 23.33 17.01 -0.36
N TYR A 409 23.44 17.47 -1.61
CA TYR A 409 24.34 16.87 -2.60
C TYR A 409 25.79 16.90 -2.10
N LYS A 410 26.27 18.04 -1.62
CA LYS A 410 27.63 18.19 -1.07
C LYS A 410 27.85 17.31 0.15
N ALA A 411 26.84 17.19 1.02
CA ALA A 411 26.88 16.30 2.18
C ALA A 411 26.99 14.83 1.76
N VAL A 412 26.23 14.41 0.73
CA VAL A 412 26.35 13.06 0.15
C VAL A 412 27.70 12.86 -0.52
N ALA A 413 28.17 13.80 -1.35
CA ALA A 413 29.48 13.72 -1.99
C ALA A 413 30.60 13.56 -0.94
N LYS A 414 30.57 14.36 0.12
CA LYS A 414 31.48 14.25 1.27
C LYS A 414 31.34 12.92 2.01
N TYR A 415 30.12 12.39 2.13
CA TYR A 415 29.90 11.06 2.70
C TYR A 415 30.56 9.97 1.85
N LEU A 416 30.53 10.07 0.52
CA LEU A 416 31.13 9.09 -0.40
C LEU A 416 32.67 9.10 -0.36
N GLU A 417 33.30 10.22 0.01
CA GLU A 417 34.75 10.33 0.15
C GLU A 417 35.32 9.27 1.12
N GLY A 418 36.14 8.38 0.60
CA GLY A 418 36.77 7.29 1.36
C GLY A 418 35.84 6.12 1.71
N ARG A 419 34.59 6.12 1.26
CA ARG A 419 33.61 5.03 1.48
C ARG A 419 33.22 4.26 0.22
N CYS A 420 33.41 4.87 -0.95
CA CYS A 420 33.35 4.18 -2.25
C CYS A 420 34.77 4.12 -2.87
N PRO A 421 35.01 3.21 -3.84
CA PRO A 421 36.21 3.26 -4.68
C PRO A 421 36.43 4.65 -5.29
N LYS A 422 37.66 4.97 -5.70
CA LYS A 422 38.05 6.25 -6.32
C LYS A 422 37.28 6.48 -7.64
N SER A 423 36.05 6.97 -7.53
CA SER A 423 35.12 7.39 -8.59
C SER A 423 33.73 7.71 -8.04
N GLY A 424 33.40 7.41 -6.77
CA GLY A 424 32.03 7.56 -6.24
C GLY A 424 31.41 8.96 -6.43
N VAL A 425 32.19 10.03 -6.28
CA VAL A 425 31.72 11.40 -6.55
C VAL A 425 31.52 11.65 -8.06
N ASP A 426 32.39 11.09 -8.91
CA ASP A 426 32.25 11.20 -10.37
C ASP A 426 31.05 10.39 -10.88
N GLU A 427 30.82 9.20 -10.32
CA GLU A 427 29.64 8.37 -10.58
C GLU A 427 28.36 9.03 -10.07
N LEU A 428 28.41 9.72 -8.93
CA LEU A 428 27.29 10.53 -8.44
C LEU A 428 26.94 11.63 -9.45
N LYS A 429 27.93 12.34 -10.01
CA LYS A 429 27.74 13.34 -11.07
C LYS A 429 27.20 12.71 -12.36
N ALA A 430 27.68 11.53 -12.72
CA ALA A 430 27.27 10.80 -13.92
C ALA A 430 25.99 9.96 -13.73
N SER A 431 25.29 10.10 -12.59
CA SER A 431 24.17 9.23 -12.23
C SER A 431 22.94 9.37 -13.14
N ASN A 432 22.81 10.47 -13.88
CA ASN A 432 21.78 10.66 -14.92
C ASN A 432 22.06 9.94 -16.23
N GLY A 433 23.24 9.32 -16.39
CA GLY A 433 23.59 8.60 -17.60
C GLY A 433 22.56 7.53 -17.95
N ASP A 434 22.58 7.11 -19.21
CA ASP A 434 21.79 5.99 -19.72
C ASP A 434 22.76 5.02 -20.41
N PRO A 435 23.00 3.81 -19.86
CA PRO A 435 22.32 3.20 -18.71
C PRO A 435 22.55 3.94 -17.37
N ARG A 436 21.55 3.87 -16.48
CA ARG A 436 21.41 4.68 -15.25
C ARG A 436 21.82 3.95 -13.97
N ARG A 437 22.38 4.68 -13.00
CA ARG A 437 22.54 4.18 -11.62
C ARG A 437 21.21 4.27 -10.88
N VAL A 438 20.67 3.14 -10.43
CA VAL A 438 19.31 3.06 -9.87
C VAL A 438 19.30 2.56 -8.42
N PRO A 439 18.74 3.33 -7.47
CA PRO A 439 18.40 2.82 -6.16
C PRO A 439 17.08 2.05 -6.27
N ARG A 440 17.04 0.77 -5.89
CA ARG A 440 15.88 -0.11 -6.13
C ARG A 440 14.84 -0.04 -5.00
N ILE A 441 14.12 1.07 -4.83
CA ILE A 441 13.39 1.33 -3.57
C ILE A 441 12.28 0.30 -3.27
N LEU A 442 11.50 -0.12 -4.26
CA LEU A 442 10.46 -1.15 -4.11
C LEU A 442 11.03 -2.55 -3.83
N LEU A 443 10.27 -3.41 -3.15
CA LEU A 443 10.72 -4.73 -2.66
C LEU A 443 11.10 -5.74 -3.76
N ASP A 444 10.59 -5.57 -4.96
CA ASP A 444 10.93 -6.33 -6.17
C ASP A 444 11.94 -5.57 -7.06
N GLY A 445 12.23 -4.31 -6.72
CA GLY A 445 13.10 -3.42 -7.48
C GLY A 445 12.50 -2.99 -8.83
N SER A 446 11.18 -3.01 -8.98
CA SER A 446 10.51 -2.60 -10.21
C SER A 446 10.61 -1.11 -10.52
N ASP A 447 10.82 -0.27 -9.52
CA ASP A 447 10.97 1.18 -9.63
C ASP A 447 12.38 1.62 -9.99
N SER A 448 13.06 0.83 -10.83
CA SER A 448 14.46 1.06 -11.22
C SER A 448 14.61 2.17 -12.27
N ILE A 449 14.04 3.35 -11.99
CA ILE A 449 14.15 4.53 -12.85
C ILE A 449 14.88 5.72 -12.21
N GLY A 450 15.38 5.53 -10.98
CA GLY A 450 16.01 6.58 -10.19
C GLY A 450 15.15 7.01 -9.00
N GLY A 451 15.76 7.71 -8.05
CA GLY A 451 15.06 8.14 -6.84
C GLY A 451 13.98 9.19 -7.12
N PHE A 452 14.10 9.97 -8.20
CA PHE A 452 13.17 11.05 -8.49
C PHE A 452 11.83 10.46 -8.90
N GLY A 453 11.86 9.56 -9.89
CA GLY A 453 10.68 8.84 -10.33
C GLY A 453 10.03 8.04 -9.21
N ALA A 454 10.83 7.40 -8.34
CA ALA A 454 10.30 6.69 -7.18
C ALA A 454 9.55 7.62 -6.19
N LEU A 455 10.14 8.79 -5.86
CA LEU A 455 9.55 9.77 -4.94
C LEU A 455 8.41 10.59 -5.55
N ALA A 456 8.38 10.79 -6.87
CA ALA A 456 7.28 11.47 -7.55
C ALA A 456 6.08 10.55 -7.74
N ARG A 457 6.32 9.31 -8.19
CA ARG A 457 5.27 8.33 -8.49
C ARG A 457 4.43 7.96 -7.27
N VAL A 458 4.96 8.01 -6.05
CA VAL A 458 4.17 7.66 -4.85
C VAL A 458 2.86 8.46 -4.74
N TYR A 459 2.81 9.70 -5.24
CA TYR A 459 1.57 10.50 -5.31
C TYR A 459 0.59 9.96 -6.36
N LEU A 460 1.10 9.52 -7.50
CA LEU A 460 0.35 8.74 -8.49
C LEU A 460 -0.05 7.35 -7.95
N ASN A 461 0.52 6.83 -6.86
CA ASN A 461 0.07 5.56 -6.26
C ASN A 461 -1.08 5.73 -5.26
N ILE A 462 -1.40 6.95 -4.83
CA ILE A 462 -2.43 7.25 -3.82
C ILE A 462 -3.61 8.09 -4.34
N GLY A 463 -3.73 8.24 -5.65
CA GLY A 463 -4.90 8.86 -6.31
C GLY A 463 -4.61 10.15 -7.11
N SER A 464 -3.36 10.60 -7.27
CA SER A 464 -3.11 11.83 -8.03
C SER A 464 -3.36 11.61 -9.52
N TYR A 465 -3.85 12.65 -10.22
CA TYR A 465 -4.24 12.60 -11.64
C TYR A 465 -5.22 11.44 -11.94
N TRP A 466 -6.23 11.32 -11.08
CA TRP A 466 -7.19 10.22 -11.10
C TRP A 466 -8.11 10.21 -12.32
N GLU A 467 -8.31 11.36 -12.95
CA GLU A 467 -9.13 11.53 -14.15
C GLU A 467 -8.63 10.64 -15.29
N GLN A 468 -7.30 10.49 -15.41
CA GLN A 468 -6.68 9.55 -16.34
C GLN A 468 -6.67 8.13 -15.76
N TRP A 469 -6.40 8.01 -14.46
CA TRP A 469 -6.25 6.73 -13.79
C TRP A 469 -7.49 5.81 -13.92
N ILE A 470 -8.70 6.35 -13.75
CA ILE A 470 -9.94 5.56 -13.84
C ILE A 470 -10.33 5.17 -15.27
N ARG A 471 -9.56 5.60 -16.28
CA ARG A 471 -9.81 5.33 -17.71
C ARG A 471 -8.90 4.26 -18.29
N ILE A 472 -7.67 4.17 -17.78
CA ILE A 472 -6.63 3.28 -18.32
C ILE A 472 -6.64 1.87 -17.69
N HIS A 473 -7.54 1.61 -16.74
CA HIS A 473 -7.87 0.28 -16.21
C HIS A 473 -9.22 0.32 -15.45
N ARG A 474 -9.66 -0.79 -14.85
CA ARG A 474 -10.85 -0.85 -13.97
C ARG A 474 -10.48 -1.05 -12.50
N PRO A 475 -10.58 -0.01 -11.66
CA PRO A 475 -10.07 -0.08 -10.30
C PRO A 475 -10.76 -1.03 -9.31
N ILE A 476 -11.94 -1.58 -9.64
CA ILE A 476 -12.80 -2.26 -8.63
C ILE A 476 -13.19 -3.69 -9.03
N VAL A 477 -13.65 -3.90 -10.26
CA VAL A 477 -14.10 -5.24 -10.72
C VAL A 477 -12.97 -6.00 -11.43
N GLY A 478 -11.86 -5.34 -11.79
CA GLY A 478 -10.77 -5.96 -12.56
C GLY A 478 -11.18 -6.33 -13.99
N PHE A 479 -10.33 -7.13 -14.66
CA PHE A 479 -10.55 -7.73 -16.00
C PHE A 479 -10.49 -6.82 -17.25
N GLN A 480 -10.38 -5.50 -17.12
CA GLN A 480 -9.94 -4.67 -18.24
C GLN A 480 -8.41 -4.79 -18.37
N GLU A 481 -7.90 -5.02 -19.59
CA GLU A 481 -6.46 -4.98 -19.86
C GLU A 481 -5.95 -3.59 -19.46
N GLN A 482 -4.91 -3.55 -18.63
CA GLN A 482 -4.31 -2.29 -18.21
C GLN A 482 -3.65 -1.60 -19.39
N GLU A 483 -3.56 -0.28 -19.33
CA GLU A 483 -2.75 0.53 -20.23
C GLU A 483 -1.69 1.30 -19.45
N PRO A 484 -0.56 1.69 -20.09
CA PRO A 484 0.47 2.48 -19.45
C PRO A 484 -0.04 3.85 -18.96
N PHE A 485 0.31 4.20 -17.73
CA PHE A 485 0.19 5.55 -17.19
C PHE A 485 1.42 6.35 -17.65
N LYS A 486 1.25 7.14 -18.70
CA LYS A 486 2.38 7.75 -19.40
C LYS A 486 2.89 9.01 -18.72
N LEU A 487 4.21 9.19 -18.70
CA LEU A 487 4.82 10.43 -18.21
C LEU A 487 4.42 11.64 -19.06
N ASP A 488 4.36 11.49 -20.38
CA ASP A 488 3.93 12.56 -21.30
C ASP A 488 2.51 13.08 -20.97
N ASP A 489 1.60 12.17 -20.57
CA ASP A 489 0.26 12.54 -20.15
C ASP A 489 0.30 13.34 -18.84
N CYS A 490 1.22 13.01 -17.92
CA CYS A 490 1.39 13.75 -16.68
C CYS A 490 1.87 15.19 -16.94
N GLU A 491 2.89 15.35 -17.81
CA GLU A 491 3.45 16.66 -18.15
C GLU A 491 2.45 17.53 -18.93
N GLY A 492 1.65 16.94 -19.82
CA GLY A 492 0.72 17.69 -20.68
C GLY A 492 -0.60 18.07 -20.01
N HIS A 493 -1.01 17.32 -18.98
CA HIS A 493 -2.40 17.34 -18.51
C HIS A 493 -2.58 17.36 -16.99
N SER A 494 -1.52 17.25 -16.18
CA SER A 494 -1.64 17.33 -14.72
C SER A 494 -0.86 18.47 -14.08
N VAL A 495 -1.59 19.47 -13.57
CA VAL A 495 -1.00 20.54 -12.74
C VAL A 495 -0.46 19.97 -11.43
N TYR A 496 -1.12 18.98 -10.85
CA TYR A 496 -0.67 18.37 -9.60
C TYR A 496 0.64 17.58 -9.74
N TRP A 497 0.85 16.90 -10.88
CA TRP A 497 2.14 16.30 -11.22
C TRP A 497 3.23 17.37 -11.30
N MET A 498 3.01 18.43 -12.09
CA MET A 498 3.96 19.53 -12.25
C MET A 498 4.28 20.23 -10.91
N ALA A 499 3.28 20.41 -10.03
CA ALA A 499 3.49 20.95 -8.69
C ALA A 499 4.28 19.99 -7.78
N THR A 500 4.21 18.68 -8.02
CA THR A 500 4.92 17.67 -7.22
C THR A 500 6.41 17.63 -7.55
N GLN A 501 6.80 17.78 -8.82
CA GLN A 501 8.20 17.73 -9.27
C GLN A 501 9.18 18.60 -8.45
N PRO A 502 8.94 19.92 -8.23
CA PRO A 502 9.87 20.77 -7.46
C PRO A 502 9.96 20.40 -5.96
N ARG A 503 9.08 19.52 -5.46
CA ARG A 503 9.12 19.02 -4.07
C ARG A 503 9.97 17.77 -3.90
N VAL A 504 10.38 17.12 -4.98
CA VAL A 504 11.13 15.86 -4.94
C VAL A 504 12.53 16.02 -4.37
N GLY A 505 13.28 17.04 -4.79
CA GLY A 505 14.57 17.41 -4.19
C GLY A 505 14.48 17.68 -2.68
N PRO A 506 13.54 18.53 -2.22
CA PRO A 506 13.25 18.71 -0.80
C PRO A 506 12.95 17.41 -0.03
N MET A 507 12.14 16.51 -0.59
CA MET A 507 11.83 15.20 0.02
C MET A 507 13.09 14.33 0.17
N ARG A 508 13.96 14.29 -0.85
CA ARG A 508 15.25 13.61 -0.77
C ARG A 508 16.07 14.10 0.42
N ASP A 509 16.18 15.42 0.56
CA ASP A 509 16.97 16.06 1.60
C ASP A 509 16.43 15.71 2.99
N TYR A 510 15.11 15.76 3.15
CA TYR A 510 14.43 15.27 4.35
C TYR A 510 14.76 13.80 4.64
N PHE A 511 14.65 12.89 3.66
CA PHE A 511 14.97 11.48 3.88
C PHE A 511 16.43 11.21 4.21
N LEU A 512 17.38 11.96 3.62
CA LEU A 512 18.79 11.86 4.01
C LEU A 512 19.01 12.19 5.50
N LYS A 513 18.13 13.00 6.09
CA LYS A 513 18.18 13.39 7.49
C LYS A 513 17.50 12.40 8.44
N ILE A 514 16.34 11.85 8.07
CA ILE A 514 15.49 11.05 8.99
C ILE A 514 15.72 9.54 8.91
N THR A 515 16.41 9.06 7.88
CA THR A 515 16.63 7.62 7.66
C THR A 515 17.84 6.99 8.38
N PRO A 516 18.64 7.65 9.25
CA PRO A 516 19.62 6.93 10.07
C PRO A 516 18.99 5.76 10.87
N PRO A 517 19.80 4.74 11.21
CA PRO A 517 19.33 3.61 12.01
C PRO A 517 18.70 4.01 13.36
N MET A 518 17.57 3.38 13.70
CA MET A 518 16.89 3.48 14.99
C MET A 518 17.33 2.33 15.91
N ARG A 519 18.48 2.50 16.56
CA ARG A 519 19.06 1.46 17.44
C ARG A 519 18.25 1.33 18.72
N LEU A 520 18.00 0.11 19.19
CA LEU A 520 17.20 -0.12 20.40
C LEU A 520 17.69 0.69 21.61
N LEU A 521 18.99 0.71 21.87
CA LEU A 521 19.57 1.40 23.02
C LEU A 521 19.58 2.94 22.88
N ASP A 522 19.19 3.48 21.73
CA ASP A 522 18.95 4.92 21.56
C ASP A 522 17.55 5.33 22.04
N ALA A 523 16.66 4.36 22.34
CA ALA A 523 15.30 4.61 22.79
C ALA A 523 15.25 5.45 24.07
N ASP A 524 14.31 6.39 24.13
CA ASP A 524 14.13 7.32 25.24
C ASP A 524 13.22 6.70 26.31
N GLU A 525 13.78 5.77 27.06
CA GLU A 525 13.10 5.04 28.13
C GLU A 525 13.97 4.90 29.38
N PRO A 526 13.36 4.72 30.57
CA PRO A 526 14.10 4.55 31.82
C PRO A 526 14.65 3.13 32.01
N VAL A 527 14.31 2.18 31.14
CA VAL A 527 14.66 0.76 31.27
C VAL A 527 16.09 0.51 30.80
N ASP A 528 16.94 -0.04 31.67
CA ASP A 528 18.25 -0.55 31.25
C ASP A 528 18.09 -1.88 30.52
N ARG A 529 18.07 -1.82 29.19
CA ARG A 529 17.95 -3.00 28.31
C ARG A 529 19.15 -3.95 28.41
N THR A 530 20.28 -3.54 29.00
CA THR A 530 21.49 -4.36 29.15
C THR A 530 21.59 -5.05 30.52
N ALA A 531 20.66 -4.74 31.43
CA ALA A 531 20.63 -5.33 32.76
C ALA A 531 20.35 -6.84 32.69
N LYS A 532 20.95 -7.59 33.63
CA LYS A 532 20.62 -9.00 33.82
C LYS A 532 19.19 -9.14 34.30
N VAL A 533 18.54 -10.21 33.85
CA VAL A 533 17.22 -10.63 34.34
C VAL A 533 17.31 -11.02 35.82
N ASP A 534 16.50 -10.38 36.66
CA ASP A 534 16.31 -10.78 38.06
C ASP A 534 15.27 -11.91 38.12
N GLU A 535 15.71 -13.12 38.44
CA GLU A 535 14.84 -14.30 38.48
C GLU A 535 13.99 -14.38 39.75
N ALA A 536 14.38 -13.70 40.84
CA ALA A 536 13.69 -13.80 42.12
C ALA A 536 12.20 -13.43 42.06
N PRO A 537 11.79 -12.29 41.48
CA PRO A 537 10.36 -11.94 41.36
C PRO A 537 9.61 -12.90 40.42
N LEU A 538 10.26 -13.39 39.36
CA LEU A 538 9.65 -14.31 38.41
C LEU A 538 9.41 -15.70 39.02
N ARG A 539 10.33 -16.18 39.87
CA ARG A 539 10.16 -17.41 40.67
C ARG A 539 9.04 -17.25 41.68
N ALA A 540 8.96 -16.11 42.35
CA ALA A 540 7.86 -15.83 43.27
C ALA A 540 6.49 -15.82 42.56
N GLU A 541 6.42 -15.27 41.34
CA GLU A 541 5.19 -15.28 40.53
C GLU A 541 4.84 -16.68 40.00
N ALA A 542 5.83 -17.45 39.56
CA ALA A 542 5.63 -18.80 39.03
C ALA A 542 5.24 -19.82 40.11
N GLY A 543 5.68 -19.62 41.36
CA GLY A 543 5.55 -20.62 42.41
C GLY A 543 6.35 -21.87 42.08
N GLU A 544 5.72 -23.04 42.20
CA GLU A 544 6.33 -24.35 41.86
C GLU A 544 6.16 -24.72 40.37
N ASP A 545 5.50 -23.89 39.56
CA ASP A 545 5.28 -24.14 38.14
C ASP A 545 6.51 -23.75 37.31
N GLU A 546 7.40 -24.72 37.07
CA GLU A 546 8.60 -24.55 36.26
C GLU A 546 8.31 -24.17 34.81
N ALA A 547 7.17 -24.58 34.24
CA ALA A 547 6.80 -24.19 32.87
C ALA A 547 6.41 -22.71 32.80
N ARG A 548 5.67 -22.24 33.81
CA ARG A 548 5.36 -20.82 33.96
C ARG A 548 6.63 -19.99 34.19
N LEU A 549 7.54 -20.46 35.04
CA LEU A 549 8.81 -19.78 35.27
C LEU A 549 9.62 -19.65 33.96
N ALA A 550 9.73 -20.73 33.19
CA ALA A 550 10.44 -20.73 31.91
C ALA A 550 9.82 -19.73 30.92
N SER A 551 8.49 -19.62 30.88
CA SER A 551 7.77 -18.65 30.05
C SER A 551 8.04 -17.21 30.48
N LEU A 552 7.99 -16.93 31.79
CA LEU A 552 8.30 -15.60 32.35
C LEU A 552 9.75 -15.19 32.07
N LEU A 553 10.70 -16.11 32.26
CA LEU A 553 12.12 -15.88 31.97
C LEU A 553 12.37 -15.63 30.48
N ALA A 554 11.72 -16.40 29.60
CA ALA A 554 11.84 -16.20 28.15
C ALA A 554 11.30 -14.83 27.73
N ARG A 555 10.14 -14.44 28.27
CA ARG A 555 9.55 -13.11 28.05
C ARG A 555 10.48 -12.01 28.52
N GLU A 556 11.01 -12.10 29.74
CA GLU A 556 11.90 -11.08 30.28
C GLU A 556 13.23 -10.99 29.51
N ARG A 557 13.78 -12.13 29.06
CA ARG A 557 14.98 -12.15 28.19
C ARG A 557 14.74 -11.50 26.83
N ALA A 558 13.56 -11.67 26.24
CA ALA A 558 13.21 -11.03 24.97
C ALA A 558 13.28 -9.49 25.06
N LEU A 559 13.00 -8.93 26.24
CA LEU A 559 13.02 -7.49 26.53
C LEU A 559 14.42 -6.91 26.80
N ARG A 560 15.47 -7.73 26.80
CA ARG A 560 16.86 -7.34 27.12
C ARG A 560 17.81 -7.61 25.94
N VAL A 561 19.01 -7.05 26.04
CA VAL A 561 20.15 -7.29 25.15
C VAL A 561 21.28 -7.93 25.94
N ASP A 562 21.65 -9.17 25.59
CA ASP A 562 22.82 -9.84 26.17
C ASP A 562 24.10 -9.44 25.41
N MET A 563 24.77 -8.42 25.94
CA MET A 563 26.01 -7.88 25.38
C MET A 563 27.12 -8.92 25.24
N SER A 564 27.12 -9.99 26.07
CA SER A 564 28.14 -11.03 26.00
C SER A 564 28.03 -11.89 24.74
N LYS A 565 26.86 -11.91 24.09
CA LYS A 565 26.63 -12.67 22.86
C LYS A 565 27.00 -11.92 21.58
N LEU A 566 27.18 -10.60 21.62
CA LEU A 566 27.38 -9.79 20.41
C LEU A 566 28.59 -10.22 19.59
N ALA A 567 29.72 -10.54 20.23
CA ALA A 567 30.91 -11.01 19.53
C ALA A 567 30.68 -12.35 18.79
N ARG A 568 29.89 -13.26 19.38
CA ARG A 568 29.47 -14.49 18.71
C ARG A 568 28.48 -14.17 17.59
N GLY A 569 27.51 -13.30 17.84
CA GLY A 569 26.51 -12.85 16.87
C GLY A 569 27.15 -12.29 15.60
N ARG A 570 28.21 -11.47 15.71
CA ARG A 570 28.93 -10.91 14.54
C ARG A 570 29.54 -12.00 13.68
N LYS A 571 30.16 -13.02 14.29
CA LYS A 571 30.69 -14.18 13.56
C LYS A 571 29.58 -15.02 12.92
N VAL A 572 28.46 -15.21 13.62
CA VAL A 572 27.30 -15.91 13.07
C VAL A 572 26.74 -15.17 11.86
N PHE A 573 26.60 -13.85 11.94
CA PHE A 573 26.19 -13.00 10.82
C PHE A 573 27.16 -13.10 9.64
N ALA A 574 28.48 -13.03 9.88
CA ALA A 574 29.51 -13.19 8.86
C ALA A 574 29.43 -14.55 8.14
N ARG A 575 29.08 -15.62 8.86
CA ARG A 575 29.03 -16.98 8.31
C ARG A 575 27.71 -17.35 7.63
N ASN A 576 26.62 -16.65 7.93
CA ASN A 576 25.28 -17.11 7.54
C ASN A 576 24.42 -16.05 6.83
N CYS A 577 24.71 -14.76 7.01
CA CYS A 577 23.81 -13.66 6.61
C CYS A 577 24.47 -12.64 5.68
N ILE A 578 25.78 -12.38 5.86
CA ILE A 578 26.51 -11.29 5.19
C ILE A 578 26.43 -11.35 3.66
N ALA A 579 26.28 -12.55 3.08
CA ALA A 579 26.19 -12.72 1.64
C ALA A 579 24.94 -12.04 1.05
N CYS A 580 23.82 -12.01 1.76
CA CYS A 580 22.60 -11.34 1.27
C CYS A 580 22.41 -9.97 1.96
N HIS A 581 22.77 -9.87 3.22
CA HIS A 581 22.44 -8.73 4.08
C HIS A 581 23.63 -7.77 4.31
N SER A 582 24.50 -7.57 3.32
CA SER A 582 25.57 -6.57 3.41
C SER A 582 25.78 -5.86 2.07
N SER A 583 25.73 -4.52 2.09
CA SER A 583 26.10 -3.68 0.94
C SER A 583 27.62 -3.61 0.75
N ILE A 584 28.38 -3.86 1.82
CA ILE A 584 29.83 -3.99 1.80
C ILE A 584 30.16 -5.42 1.38
N GLN A 585 30.83 -5.57 0.23
CA GLN A 585 31.20 -6.85 -0.38
C GLN A 585 32.64 -6.77 -0.91
N PRO A 586 33.38 -7.89 -1.02
CA PRO A 586 34.73 -7.86 -1.56
C PRO A 586 34.72 -7.53 -3.07
N PRO A 587 35.78 -6.90 -3.61
CA PRO A 587 35.85 -6.48 -5.02
C PRO A 587 35.52 -7.60 -6.02
N LYS A 588 36.00 -8.83 -5.77
CA LYS A 588 35.75 -10.01 -6.60
C LYS A 588 34.25 -10.25 -6.86
N ARG A 589 33.39 -10.04 -5.86
CA ARG A 589 31.94 -10.21 -6.02
C ARG A 589 31.33 -9.06 -6.81
N GLN A 590 31.80 -7.83 -6.60
CA GLN A 590 31.33 -6.67 -7.35
C GLN A 590 31.65 -6.82 -8.85
N GLU A 591 32.86 -7.26 -9.17
CA GLU A 591 33.29 -7.56 -10.54
C GLU A 591 32.46 -8.65 -11.20
N GLU A 592 32.12 -9.72 -10.47
CA GLU A 592 31.27 -10.80 -10.99
C GLU A 592 29.86 -10.29 -11.30
N MET A 593 29.25 -9.51 -10.40
CA MET A 593 27.94 -8.92 -10.63
C MET A 593 27.92 -7.94 -11.80
N ALA A 594 29.03 -7.23 -12.04
CA ALA A 594 29.20 -6.40 -13.23
C ALA A 594 29.27 -7.24 -14.52
N LYS A 595 29.91 -8.42 -14.49
CA LYS A 595 29.95 -9.35 -15.62
C LYS A 595 28.58 -9.93 -15.95
N TYR A 596 27.80 -10.33 -14.94
CA TYR A 596 26.43 -10.81 -15.15
C TYR A 596 25.55 -9.72 -15.76
N ALA A 597 25.59 -8.51 -15.22
CA ALA A 597 24.85 -7.39 -15.78
C ALA A 597 25.24 -7.06 -17.24
N ALA A 598 26.53 -7.18 -17.59
CA ALA A 598 27.00 -6.94 -18.97
C ALA A 598 26.41 -7.91 -20.01
N ILE A 599 25.83 -9.04 -19.57
CA ILE A 599 25.12 -10.00 -20.41
C ILE A 599 23.60 -10.02 -20.13
N GLY A 600 23.08 -9.00 -19.44
CA GLY A 600 21.65 -8.86 -19.12
C GLY A 600 21.20 -9.60 -17.86
N GLU A 601 22.14 -10.15 -17.07
CA GLU A 601 21.85 -10.94 -15.87
C GLU A 601 21.90 -10.09 -14.58
N PHE A 602 20.90 -9.22 -14.38
CA PHE A 602 20.82 -8.27 -13.26
C PHE A 602 20.37 -8.86 -11.91
N TRP A 603 20.78 -10.09 -11.58
CA TRP A 603 20.44 -10.78 -10.32
C TRP A 603 21.59 -11.67 -9.84
N ASP A 604 21.56 -12.05 -8.56
CA ASP A 604 22.52 -13.00 -8.00
C ASP A 604 22.00 -14.44 -8.13
N HIS A 605 22.72 -15.28 -8.86
CA HIS A 605 22.31 -16.66 -9.19
C HIS A 605 22.26 -17.59 -7.99
N ASP A 606 23.24 -17.46 -7.08
CA ASP A 606 23.36 -18.31 -5.91
C ASP A 606 24.21 -17.61 -4.85
N PRO A 607 23.65 -16.69 -4.07
CA PRO A 607 24.41 -15.96 -3.05
C PRO A 607 25.04 -16.90 -2.00
N GLY A 608 24.45 -18.08 -1.76
CA GLY A 608 24.92 -19.08 -0.81
C GLY A 608 26.31 -19.65 -1.13
N ARG A 609 26.72 -19.66 -2.41
CA ARG A 609 28.06 -20.13 -2.81
C ARG A 609 29.20 -19.40 -2.10
N TRP A 610 29.01 -18.12 -1.80
CA TRP A 610 29.99 -17.29 -1.09
C TRP A 610 30.21 -17.74 0.35
N LEU A 611 29.18 -18.28 1.00
CA LEU A 611 29.29 -18.79 2.36
C LEU A 611 30.04 -20.13 2.43
N ALA A 612 30.25 -20.79 1.29
CA ALA A 612 31.10 -21.98 1.17
C ALA A 612 32.56 -21.66 0.81
N ASP A 613 32.87 -20.42 0.42
CA ASP A 613 34.23 -19.97 0.07
C ASP A 613 35.00 -19.56 1.35
N ALA A 614 36.09 -20.26 1.64
CA ALA A 614 36.89 -20.02 2.84
C ALA A 614 37.57 -18.63 2.86
N GLU A 615 37.99 -18.09 1.71
CA GLU A 615 38.58 -16.75 1.63
C GLU A 615 37.51 -15.69 1.89
N TYR A 616 36.31 -15.89 1.35
CA TYR A 616 35.18 -15.01 1.61
C TYR A 616 34.81 -14.99 3.09
N ILE A 617 34.74 -16.16 3.73
CA ILE A 617 34.43 -16.25 5.18
C ILE A 617 35.52 -15.57 6.02
N GLN A 618 36.80 -15.76 5.69
CA GLN A 618 37.90 -15.08 6.41
C GLN A 618 37.81 -13.55 6.28
N TRP A 619 37.48 -13.04 5.08
CA TRP A 619 37.20 -11.63 4.88
C TRP A 619 35.99 -11.17 5.68
N ALA A 620 34.89 -11.93 5.64
CA ALA A 620 33.63 -11.60 6.30
C ALA A 620 33.80 -11.51 7.83
N GLU A 621 34.50 -12.46 8.44
CA GLU A 621 34.78 -12.45 9.88
C GLU A 621 35.66 -11.27 10.29
N LYS A 622 36.57 -10.84 9.42
CA LYS A 622 37.42 -9.68 9.69
C LYS A 622 36.62 -8.38 9.60
N VAL A 623 35.83 -8.19 8.55
CA VAL A 623 35.18 -6.90 8.29
C VAL A 623 34.07 -6.58 9.29
N VAL A 624 33.32 -7.59 9.78
CA VAL A 624 32.25 -7.37 10.78
C VAL A 624 32.78 -6.88 12.13
N GLU A 625 34.07 -7.01 12.38
CA GLU A 625 34.71 -6.53 13.59
C GLU A 625 35.13 -5.05 13.51
N GLU A 626 34.90 -4.38 12.38
CA GLU A 626 35.22 -2.97 12.16
C GLU A 626 34.01 -2.05 12.41
N GLU A 627 34.22 -0.87 13.02
CA GLU A 627 33.10 0.06 13.33
C GLU A 627 32.50 0.64 12.05
N ALA A 628 33.36 0.89 11.07
CA ALA A 628 32.98 1.39 9.76
C ALA A 628 31.99 0.45 9.06
N PHE A 629 32.14 -0.87 9.25
CA PHE A 629 31.21 -1.84 8.67
C PHE A 629 29.78 -1.55 9.13
N TRP A 630 29.50 -1.51 10.42
CA TRP A 630 28.12 -1.31 10.89
C TRP A 630 27.59 0.12 10.70
N ARG A 631 28.48 1.11 10.59
CA ARG A 631 28.08 2.51 10.33
C ARG A 631 27.70 2.74 8.86
N ASP A 632 28.50 2.19 7.94
CA ASP A 632 28.43 2.53 6.52
C ASP A 632 27.68 1.45 5.69
N ASN A 633 27.30 0.33 6.30
CA ASN A 633 26.57 -0.76 5.64
C ASN A 633 25.04 -0.54 5.64
N PHE A 634 24.41 -0.76 4.50
CA PHE A 634 22.95 -0.72 4.32
C PHE A 634 22.25 -2.00 4.79
N LEU A 635 23.02 -3.02 5.20
CA LEU A 635 22.55 -4.35 5.64
C LEU A 635 21.64 -5.05 4.62
N SER A 636 21.92 -4.80 3.34
CA SER A 636 21.33 -5.46 2.18
C SER A 636 22.28 -5.29 1.00
N THR A 637 22.40 -6.31 0.16
CA THR A 637 23.10 -6.19 -1.12
C THR A 637 22.35 -5.34 -2.15
N ASP A 638 21.04 -5.15 -1.96
CA ASP A 638 20.08 -4.57 -2.91
C ASP A 638 20.05 -5.28 -4.28
N TYR A 639 20.59 -6.50 -4.34
CA TYR A 639 20.51 -7.36 -5.52
C TYR A 639 19.17 -8.09 -5.56
N ARG A 640 18.75 -8.41 -6.79
CA ARG A 640 17.62 -9.29 -7.06
C ARG A 640 18.03 -10.74 -6.83
N VAL A 641 17.15 -11.53 -6.23
CA VAL A 641 17.31 -12.97 -5.98
C VAL A 641 16.01 -13.66 -6.42
N PRO A 642 16.09 -14.77 -7.16
CA PRO A 642 14.90 -15.43 -7.69
C PRO A 642 14.08 -16.11 -6.57
N ILE A 643 12.75 -16.08 -6.67
CA ILE A 643 11.83 -16.57 -5.63
C ILE A 643 11.92 -18.07 -5.40
N ASN A 644 12.25 -18.86 -6.42
CA ASN A 644 12.50 -20.30 -6.27
C ASN A 644 13.76 -20.61 -5.45
N TYR A 645 14.67 -19.64 -5.27
CA TYR A 645 15.78 -19.72 -4.33
C TYR A 645 15.39 -19.23 -2.94
N VAL A 646 14.69 -18.09 -2.85
CA VAL A 646 14.32 -17.47 -1.56
C VAL A 646 13.30 -18.30 -0.79
N GLY A 647 12.32 -18.91 -1.47
CA GLY A 647 11.35 -19.83 -0.87
C GLY A 647 10.28 -19.20 0.04
N THR A 648 10.13 -17.87 0.02
CA THR A 648 9.03 -17.16 0.72
C THR A 648 7.72 -17.24 -0.10
N ASN A 649 6.63 -16.66 0.41
CA ASN A 649 5.41 -16.53 -0.40
C ASN A 649 5.72 -15.77 -1.71
N SER A 650 5.27 -16.31 -2.84
CA SER A 650 5.66 -15.79 -4.15
C SER A 650 4.80 -14.64 -4.68
N ALA A 651 3.67 -14.31 -4.04
CA ALA A 651 2.67 -13.38 -4.59
C ALA A 651 3.28 -12.02 -4.97
N ARG A 652 4.10 -11.43 -4.10
CA ARG A 652 4.71 -10.12 -4.37
C ARG A 652 5.74 -10.15 -5.50
N ALA A 653 6.46 -11.26 -5.68
CA ALA A 653 7.37 -11.43 -6.81
C ALA A 653 6.64 -11.59 -8.15
N MET A 654 5.33 -11.87 -8.16
CA MET A 654 4.54 -12.08 -9.38
C MET A 654 3.84 -10.81 -9.90
N ALA A 655 3.95 -9.67 -9.20
CA ALA A 655 3.26 -8.43 -9.56
C ALA A 655 3.58 -7.98 -11.01
N THR A 656 2.57 -7.56 -11.77
CA THR A 656 2.74 -7.25 -13.21
C THR A 656 2.58 -5.78 -13.56
N ASN A 657 2.26 -4.91 -12.61
CA ASN A 657 2.00 -3.50 -12.91
C ASN A 657 3.17 -2.75 -13.55
N ALA A 658 4.41 -3.17 -13.30
CA ALA A 658 5.61 -2.54 -13.86
C ALA A 658 6.04 -3.11 -15.23
N MET A 659 5.28 -4.04 -15.79
CA MET A 659 5.64 -4.76 -17.02
C MET A 659 5.29 -3.96 -18.28
N THR A 660 5.80 -4.39 -19.43
CA THR A 660 5.49 -3.78 -20.72
C THR A 660 3.99 -3.88 -21.01
N GLY A 661 3.36 -2.75 -21.37
CA GLY A 661 1.92 -2.64 -21.59
C GLY A 661 1.10 -2.36 -20.33
N HIS A 662 1.71 -2.39 -19.15
CA HIS A 662 1.03 -2.19 -17.87
C HIS A 662 1.23 -0.78 -17.31
N MET A 663 0.45 -0.47 -16.27
CA MET A 663 0.31 0.87 -15.70
C MET A 663 1.64 1.60 -15.42
N TRP A 664 2.61 0.92 -14.82
CA TRP A 664 3.87 1.53 -14.38
C TRP A 664 5.03 1.28 -15.33
N GLN A 665 4.76 0.98 -16.62
CA GLN A 665 5.81 0.77 -17.61
C GLN A 665 6.79 1.95 -17.68
N ASP A 666 6.31 3.19 -17.74
CA ASP A 666 7.18 4.37 -17.81
C ASP A 666 7.90 4.65 -16.49
N PHE A 667 7.60 3.87 -15.44
CA PHE A 667 8.20 3.95 -14.11
C PHE A 667 9.01 2.70 -13.73
N SER A 668 9.45 1.92 -14.71
CA SER A 668 10.38 0.79 -14.54
C SER A 668 11.54 0.84 -15.56
N SER A 669 12.67 0.21 -15.26
CA SER A 669 13.77 0.07 -16.23
C SER A 669 13.43 -0.92 -17.33
N GLU A 670 14.08 -0.77 -18.49
CA GLU A 670 13.98 -1.79 -19.54
C GLU A 670 14.55 -3.13 -19.07
N ASP A 671 15.68 -3.10 -18.36
CA ASP A 671 16.35 -4.30 -17.87
C ASP A 671 15.50 -5.09 -16.88
N TYR A 672 14.79 -4.40 -15.98
CA TYR A 672 13.84 -5.06 -15.09
C TYR A 672 12.74 -5.78 -15.88
N ARG A 673 12.18 -5.15 -16.91
CA ARG A 673 11.15 -5.76 -17.78
C ARG A 673 11.69 -6.86 -18.71
N LYS A 674 13.01 -7.05 -18.78
CA LYS A 674 13.67 -8.08 -19.60
C LYS A 674 14.20 -9.25 -18.76
N LEU A 675 14.03 -9.23 -17.43
CA LEU A 675 14.48 -10.34 -16.58
C LEU A 675 13.87 -11.67 -17.03
N PRO A 676 14.65 -12.76 -17.05
CA PRO A 676 14.19 -14.04 -17.56
C PRO A 676 13.22 -14.71 -16.60
N SER A 677 12.63 -15.82 -17.06
CA SER A 677 11.85 -16.69 -16.19
C SER A 677 12.74 -17.27 -15.10
N VAL A 678 12.26 -17.23 -13.85
CA VAL A 678 12.90 -17.96 -12.75
C VAL A 678 12.67 -19.47 -12.82
N GLY A 679 11.85 -19.94 -13.78
CA GLY A 679 11.51 -21.35 -13.92
C GLY A 679 10.46 -21.80 -12.91
N SER A 680 10.55 -23.06 -12.49
CA SER A 680 9.58 -23.69 -11.61
C SER A 680 9.68 -23.15 -10.17
N ILE A 681 8.52 -22.85 -9.57
CA ILE A 681 8.37 -22.34 -8.21
C ILE A 681 7.53 -23.36 -7.41
N PRO A 682 8.08 -23.94 -6.33
CA PRO A 682 7.35 -24.89 -5.50
C PRO A 682 6.35 -24.18 -4.56
N PHE A 683 5.17 -24.77 -4.39
CA PHE A 683 4.16 -24.32 -3.44
C PHE A 683 3.39 -25.48 -2.82
N PHE A 684 2.77 -25.26 -1.67
CA PHE A 684 1.89 -26.24 -1.05
C PHE A 684 0.46 -26.07 -1.59
N ASN A 685 -0.06 -27.11 -2.24
CA ASN A 685 -1.41 -27.15 -2.77
C ASN A 685 -2.34 -27.88 -1.76
N PRO A 686 -3.22 -27.17 -1.04
CA PRO A 686 -4.12 -27.78 -0.05
C PRO A 686 -5.21 -28.66 -0.67
N PHE A 687 -5.36 -28.66 -2.00
CA PHE A 687 -6.35 -29.43 -2.74
C PHE A 687 -5.75 -30.66 -3.45
N LYS A 688 -4.44 -30.88 -3.34
CA LYS A 688 -3.75 -32.03 -3.94
C LYS A 688 -3.94 -33.28 -3.08
N GLY A 689 -4.93 -34.10 -3.43
CA GLY A 689 -5.34 -35.26 -2.62
C GLY A 689 -6.11 -34.84 -1.35
N GLU A 690 -6.23 -35.74 -0.37
CA GLU A 690 -7.01 -35.47 0.84
C GLU A 690 -6.29 -34.60 1.86
N ALA A 691 -4.96 -34.71 1.96
CA ALA A 691 -4.13 -34.01 2.94
C ALA A 691 -3.37 -32.79 2.36
N GLY A 692 -3.58 -32.47 1.08
CA GLY A 692 -2.74 -31.53 0.35
C GLY A 692 -1.34 -32.09 0.04
N GLY A 693 -0.58 -31.38 -0.80
CA GLY A 693 0.75 -31.81 -1.21
C GLY A 693 1.52 -30.73 -1.96
N MET A 694 2.84 -30.92 -2.10
CA MET A 694 3.67 -30.01 -2.88
C MET A 694 3.32 -30.08 -4.36
N ASP A 695 3.34 -28.92 -5.00
CA ASP A 695 3.08 -28.72 -6.42
C ASP A 695 3.97 -27.60 -6.95
N GLU A 696 3.96 -27.41 -8.27
CA GLU A 696 4.86 -26.46 -8.92
C GLU A 696 4.12 -25.61 -9.96
N TYR A 697 4.60 -24.38 -10.14
CA TYR A 697 4.11 -23.50 -11.20
C TYR A 697 5.23 -22.59 -11.71
N THR A 698 5.10 -22.10 -12.95
CA THR A 698 5.91 -21.02 -13.52
C THR A 698 5.09 -19.72 -13.52
N SER A 699 5.76 -18.57 -13.65
CA SER A 699 5.07 -17.27 -13.79
C SER A 699 4.10 -17.30 -14.99
N ARG A 700 2.84 -16.87 -14.78
CA ARG A 700 1.73 -17.04 -15.75
C ARG A 700 1.22 -15.74 -16.36
N HIS A 701 2.00 -14.66 -16.28
CA HIS A 701 1.66 -13.41 -16.94
C HIS A 701 1.90 -13.50 -18.45
N LYS A 702 1.26 -12.59 -19.21
CA LYS A 702 1.49 -12.46 -20.65
C LYS A 702 2.88 -11.88 -20.91
N ALA A 703 3.84 -12.74 -21.24
CA ALA A 703 5.19 -12.31 -21.57
C ALA A 703 5.21 -11.44 -22.86
N PRO A 704 6.12 -10.46 -22.98
CA PRO A 704 6.30 -9.68 -24.20
C PRO A 704 6.67 -10.56 -25.41
N ALA A 705 6.42 -10.05 -26.61
CA ALA A 705 6.75 -10.78 -27.84
C ALA A 705 8.26 -11.09 -27.92
N GLY A 706 8.60 -12.34 -28.22
CA GLY A 706 9.99 -12.82 -28.28
C GLY A 706 10.61 -13.20 -26.94
N VAL A 707 9.90 -13.00 -25.82
CA VAL A 707 10.34 -13.44 -24.49
C VAL A 707 9.75 -14.82 -24.18
N PRO A 708 10.53 -15.78 -23.65
CA PRO A 708 10.01 -17.08 -23.22
C PRO A 708 8.92 -16.97 -22.15
N GLU A 709 8.05 -17.98 -22.07
CA GLU A 709 6.98 -18.05 -21.08
C GLU A 709 7.53 -17.93 -19.65
N GLY A 710 6.86 -17.09 -18.85
CA GLY A 710 7.25 -16.78 -17.48
C GLY A 710 8.41 -15.80 -17.32
N GLY A 711 9.07 -15.38 -18.40
CA GLY A 711 10.03 -14.29 -18.40
C GLY A 711 9.38 -12.94 -18.68
N GLY A 712 10.18 -11.87 -18.66
CA GLY A 712 9.71 -10.49 -18.88
C GLY A 712 9.56 -9.68 -17.60
N GLY A 713 10.23 -10.06 -16.50
CA GLY A 713 10.31 -9.26 -15.28
C GLY A 713 9.99 -9.98 -13.96
N PRO A 714 8.82 -10.62 -13.80
CA PRO A 714 8.39 -11.16 -12.52
C PRO A 714 9.23 -12.36 -12.05
N GLY A 715 9.27 -12.60 -10.74
CA GLY A 715 9.95 -13.74 -10.12
C GLY A 715 11.07 -13.39 -9.15
N PHE A 716 11.37 -12.11 -8.95
CA PHE A 716 12.54 -11.68 -8.19
C PHE A 716 12.16 -10.83 -6.97
N TYR A 717 12.89 -11.03 -5.88
CA TYR A 717 12.88 -10.14 -4.72
C TYR A 717 14.20 -9.42 -4.59
N ARG A 718 14.17 -8.16 -4.13
CA ARG A 718 15.36 -7.54 -3.55
C ARG A 718 15.55 -8.03 -2.12
N VAL A 719 16.79 -8.06 -1.67
CA VAL A 719 17.06 -8.34 -0.26
C VAL A 719 16.60 -7.15 0.62
N PRO A 720 15.70 -7.34 1.59
CA PRO A 720 15.33 -6.27 2.52
C PRO A 720 16.50 -5.94 3.46
N THR A 721 16.59 -4.67 3.88
CA THR A 721 17.58 -4.24 4.88
C THR A 721 17.23 -4.78 6.26
N LEU A 722 18.25 -5.14 7.04
CA LEU A 722 18.10 -5.53 8.45
C LEU A 722 18.23 -4.34 9.42
N ILE A 723 18.46 -3.12 8.93
CA ILE A 723 18.56 -1.93 9.78
C ILE A 723 17.28 -1.81 10.62
N SER A 724 17.43 -1.78 11.94
CA SER A 724 16.35 -1.57 12.91
C SER A 724 15.21 -2.58 12.81
N ILE A 725 15.52 -3.81 12.39
CA ILE A 725 14.53 -4.89 12.22
C ILE A 725 13.76 -5.22 13.50
N TRP A 726 14.33 -4.93 14.68
CA TRP A 726 13.65 -5.07 15.97
C TRP A 726 12.37 -4.21 16.07
N ALA A 727 12.32 -3.10 15.35
CA ALA A 727 11.21 -2.16 15.39
C ALA A 727 10.12 -2.47 14.35
N THR A 728 10.35 -3.40 13.42
CA THR A 728 9.49 -3.62 12.24
C THR A 728 8.77 -4.96 12.19
N ALA A 729 8.90 -5.79 13.23
CA ALA A 729 8.14 -7.02 13.36
C ALA A 729 6.62 -6.78 13.43
N PRO A 730 5.77 -7.70 12.93
CA PRO A 730 6.09 -9.01 12.35
C PRO A 730 6.90 -8.96 11.05
N LEU A 731 7.54 -10.08 10.67
CA LEU A 731 8.55 -10.09 9.61
C LEU A 731 8.02 -10.59 8.26
N LEU A 732 8.90 -10.51 7.26
CA LEU A 732 8.70 -10.77 5.82
C LEU A 732 7.86 -9.69 5.13
N HIS A 733 7.76 -9.78 3.80
CA HIS A 733 7.06 -8.79 2.99
C HIS A 733 5.56 -8.69 3.32
N ASN A 734 4.95 -9.64 4.02
CA ASN A 734 3.50 -9.65 4.28
C ASN A 734 3.15 -9.66 5.77
N ASN A 735 4.08 -9.36 6.68
CA ASN A 735 3.89 -9.37 8.15
C ASN A 735 3.19 -10.61 8.72
N SER A 736 3.25 -11.75 8.02
CA SER A 736 2.58 -12.98 8.44
C SER A 736 3.40 -13.79 9.44
N LEU A 737 4.71 -13.55 9.52
CA LEU A 737 5.63 -14.28 10.39
C LEU A 737 5.87 -13.53 11.70
N GLY A 738 5.15 -13.91 12.76
CA GLY A 738 5.38 -13.41 14.11
C GLY A 738 4.12 -13.03 14.87
N LEU A 739 4.32 -12.45 16.05
CA LEU A 739 3.29 -11.94 16.93
C LEU A 739 2.89 -10.54 16.49
N TYR A 740 1.60 -10.32 16.27
CA TYR A 740 1.01 -9.00 16.20
C TYR A 740 0.24 -8.72 17.50
N ASN A 741 0.73 -7.77 18.29
CA ASN A 741 0.17 -7.41 19.61
C ASN A 741 -0.46 -6.02 19.66
N ALA A 742 -0.44 -5.26 18.55
CA ALA A 742 -0.92 -3.88 18.48
C ALA A 742 -0.31 -2.93 19.54
N ASP A 743 0.86 -3.25 20.07
CA ASP A 743 1.54 -2.47 21.11
C ASP A 743 2.75 -1.73 20.51
N PRO A 744 2.70 -0.39 20.42
CA PRO A 744 3.79 0.41 19.87
C PRO A 744 4.92 0.72 20.84
N SER A 745 4.82 0.31 22.11
CA SER A 745 5.89 0.44 23.08
C SER A 745 7.14 -0.33 22.66
N VAL A 746 8.29 0.01 23.26
CA VAL A 746 9.53 -0.73 23.04
C VAL A 746 9.37 -2.20 23.43
N ASP A 747 8.68 -2.49 24.54
CA ASP A 747 8.41 -3.86 24.99
C ASP A 747 7.54 -4.61 23.97
N GLY A 748 6.46 -4.00 23.51
CA GLY A 748 5.57 -4.56 22.49
C GLY A 748 6.33 -4.96 21.23
N ARG A 749 7.21 -4.09 20.74
CA ARG A 749 8.06 -4.33 19.56
C ARG A 749 9.07 -5.45 19.79
N LEU A 750 9.73 -5.49 20.95
CA LEU A 750 10.70 -6.54 21.27
C LEU A 750 10.05 -7.92 21.39
N LEU A 751 8.84 -8.01 21.95
CA LEU A 751 8.09 -9.27 22.01
C LEU A 751 7.65 -9.73 20.61
N ALA A 752 7.19 -8.80 19.76
CA ALA A 752 6.86 -9.11 18.37
C ALA A 752 8.09 -9.58 17.59
N PHE A 753 9.22 -8.89 17.77
CA PHE A 753 10.50 -9.24 17.15
C PHE A 753 11.00 -10.61 17.60
N ASP A 754 11.05 -10.90 18.91
CA ASP A 754 11.54 -12.17 19.43
C ASP A 754 10.70 -13.36 18.92
N ASP A 755 9.35 -13.25 18.91
CA ASP A 755 8.49 -14.29 18.34
C ASP A 755 8.77 -14.49 16.84
N ALA A 756 8.82 -13.39 16.08
CA ALA A 756 9.02 -13.44 14.63
C ALA A 756 10.39 -14.02 14.24
N ILE A 757 11.47 -13.55 14.87
CA ILE A 757 12.84 -13.99 14.55
C ILE A 757 13.07 -15.43 15.01
N ARG A 758 12.46 -15.86 16.13
CA ARG A 758 12.50 -17.27 16.55
C ARG A 758 11.71 -18.16 15.59
N LYS A 759 10.55 -17.73 15.11
CA LYS A 759 9.83 -18.46 14.05
C LYS A 759 10.62 -18.49 12.74
N LEU A 760 11.40 -17.46 12.44
CA LEU A 760 12.29 -17.45 11.28
C LEU A 760 13.40 -18.51 11.42
N LEU A 761 14.14 -18.49 12.55
CA LEU A 761 15.32 -19.34 12.79
C LEU A 761 14.99 -20.77 13.26
N TRP A 762 13.78 -21.01 13.77
CA TRP A 762 13.26 -22.34 14.10
C TRP A 762 11.93 -22.58 13.36
N PRO A 763 11.98 -23.06 12.11
CA PRO A 763 10.78 -23.23 11.27
C PRO A 763 9.64 -24.03 11.93
N ALA A 764 9.96 -25.02 12.77
CA ALA A 764 8.96 -25.80 13.50
C ALA A 764 8.08 -24.95 14.44
N ARG A 765 8.56 -23.79 14.91
CA ARG A 765 7.79 -22.88 15.77
C ARG A 765 6.67 -22.15 15.01
N ARG A 766 6.74 -22.07 13.68
CA ARG A 766 5.71 -21.44 12.84
C ARG A 766 4.37 -22.16 12.97
N LEU A 767 4.41 -23.47 13.21
CA LEU A 767 3.21 -24.32 13.33
C LEU A 767 2.56 -24.25 14.72
N GLN A 768 3.16 -23.54 15.68
CA GLN A 768 2.69 -23.52 17.07
C GLN A 768 1.65 -22.42 17.33
N SER A 769 1.68 -21.31 16.57
CA SER A 769 0.76 -20.19 16.77
C SER A 769 0.80 -19.20 15.61
N SER A 770 -0.32 -18.55 15.36
CA SER A 770 -0.45 -17.37 14.49
C SER A 770 -1.32 -16.32 15.16
N SER A 771 -1.05 -15.05 14.89
CA SER A 771 -1.90 -13.93 15.35
C SER A 771 -3.12 -13.72 14.44
N TYR A 772 -3.24 -14.50 13.37
CA TYR A 772 -4.10 -14.18 12.24
C TYR A 772 -5.10 -15.29 11.92
N ASN A 773 -6.26 -14.84 11.41
CA ASN A 773 -7.30 -15.69 10.82
C ASN A 773 -7.75 -16.86 11.69
N GLY A 774 -7.63 -16.75 13.02
CA GLY A 774 -8.00 -17.80 13.99
C GLY A 774 -7.29 -19.14 13.76
N ALA A 775 -6.08 -19.13 13.19
CA ALA A 775 -5.38 -20.37 12.84
C ALA A 775 -4.87 -21.12 14.08
N THR A 776 -5.40 -22.32 14.31
CA THR A 776 -4.94 -23.21 15.39
C THR A 776 -3.66 -23.96 14.97
N PRO A 777 -2.89 -24.53 15.92
CA PRO A 777 -1.72 -25.35 15.61
C PRO A 777 -2.03 -26.51 14.64
N GLU A 778 -3.19 -27.15 14.78
CA GLU A 778 -3.62 -28.24 13.91
C GLU A 778 -3.83 -27.75 12.48
N ARG A 779 -4.46 -26.59 12.32
CA ARG A 779 -4.66 -25.98 11.01
C ARG A 779 -3.34 -25.56 10.38
N LEU A 780 -2.45 -24.94 11.14
CA LEU A 780 -1.11 -24.56 10.65
C LEU A 780 -0.32 -25.80 10.21
N ALA A 781 -0.37 -26.89 10.98
CA ALA A 781 0.28 -28.15 10.62
C ALA A 781 -0.30 -28.76 9.33
N GLN A 782 -1.62 -28.74 9.17
CA GLN A 782 -2.31 -29.21 7.96
C GLN A 782 -1.95 -28.35 6.74
N ASP A 783 -1.99 -27.02 6.89
CA ASP A 783 -1.76 -26.05 5.83
C ASP A 783 -0.27 -25.79 5.55
N ARG A 784 0.63 -26.42 6.32
CA ARG A 784 2.10 -26.21 6.30
C ARG A 784 2.50 -24.74 6.53
N GLY A 785 1.71 -24.04 7.33
CA GLY A 785 1.81 -22.61 7.61
C GLY A 785 0.43 -21.94 7.59
N LEU A 786 0.41 -20.62 7.64
CA LEU A 786 -0.78 -19.79 7.57
C LEU A 786 -1.29 -19.69 6.12
N ILE A 787 -2.42 -20.33 5.84
CA ILE A 787 -3.27 -20.02 4.66
C ILE A 787 -4.46 -19.20 5.14
N TRP A 788 -4.70 -18.01 4.60
CA TRP A 788 -5.87 -17.21 4.98
C TRP A 788 -7.16 -17.78 4.36
N ARG A 789 -8.12 -18.14 5.21
CA ARG A 789 -9.38 -18.78 4.81
C ARG A 789 -10.60 -17.96 5.26
N THR A 790 -11.70 -18.03 4.51
CA THR A 790 -12.97 -17.44 4.92
C THR A 790 -13.48 -18.15 6.18
N PRO A 791 -13.77 -17.46 7.30
CA PRO A 791 -14.28 -18.10 8.52
C PRO A 791 -15.76 -18.48 8.40
N VAL A 792 -16.50 -17.77 7.54
CA VAL A 792 -17.93 -17.94 7.31
C VAL A 792 -18.24 -18.12 5.83
N GLU A 793 -19.46 -18.53 5.54
CA GLU A 793 -19.99 -18.46 4.18
C GLU A 793 -20.07 -17.00 3.73
N SER A 794 -19.58 -16.72 2.51
CA SER A 794 -19.50 -15.35 1.98
C SER A 794 -19.95 -15.25 0.53
N TYR A 795 -20.15 -14.02 0.07
CA TYR A 795 -20.71 -13.71 -1.24
C TYR A 795 -19.97 -12.54 -1.89
N LEU A 796 -19.81 -12.59 -3.20
CA LEU A 796 -19.51 -11.41 -4.00
C LEU A 796 -20.85 -10.76 -4.39
N THR A 797 -21.14 -9.59 -3.81
CA THR A 797 -22.41 -8.88 -4.01
C THR A 797 -22.20 -7.59 -4.78
N LEU A 798 -22.97 -7.41 -5.85
CA LEU A 798 -23.11 -6.16 -6.59
C LEU A 798 -24.51 -5.59 -6.34
N PRO A 799 -24.64 -4.46 -5.62
CA PRO A 799 -25.93 -3.88 -5.33
C PRO A 799 -26.62 -3.38 -6.59
N ALA A 800 -27.94 -3.57 -6.67
CA ALA A 800 -28.74 -3.30 -7.86
C ALA A 800 -28.56 -1.88 -8.44
N ARG A 801 -28.40 -0.89 -7.54
CA ARG A 801 -28.21 0.54 -7.85
C ARG A 801 -26.92 0.84 -8.64
N HIS A 802 -25.90 -0.01 -8.52
CA HIS A 802 -24.62 0.18 -9.20
C HIS A 802 -24.53 -0.57 -10.54
N LEU A 803 -25.42 -1.55 -10.78
CA LEU A 803 -25.42 -2.31 -12.04
C LEU A 803 -25.57 -1.45 -13.30
N PRO A 804 -26.41 -0.40 -13.32
CA PRO A 804 -26.50 0.50 -14.47
C PRO A 804 -25.17 1.18 -14.78
N TYR A 805 -24.48 1.66 -13.75
CA TYR A 805 -23.20 2.35 -13.88
C TYR A 805 -22.14 1.42 -14.48
N LEU A 806 -22.08 0.16 -14.04
CA LEU A 806 -21.19 -0.87 -14.58
C LEU A 806 -21.52 -1.27 -16.03
N ALA A 807 -22.80 -1.27 -16.41
CA ALA A 807 -23.21 -1.59 -17.78
C ALA A 807 -23.03 -0.41 -18.74
N THR A 808 -23.28 0.82 -18.27
CA THR A 808 -23.10 2.04 -19.09
C THR A 808 -21.64 2.28 -19.47
N THR A 809 -20.69 1.87 -18.62
CA THR A 809 -19.25 1.89 -18.94
C THR A 809 -18.83 0.85 -19.99
N ASN A 810 -19.64 -0.18 -20.24
CA ASN A 810 -19.38 -1.22 -21.26
C ASN A 810 -20.08 -0.94 -22.60
N LEU A 811 -21.06 -0.04 -22.63
CA LEU A 811 -21.93 0.22 -23.76
C LEU A 811 -21.95 1.73 -24.04
N GLU A 812 -20.92 2.23 -24.74
CA GLU A 812 -20.76 3.66 -25.08
C GLU A 812 -22.01 4.27 -25.75
N ILE A 813 -22.75 3.45 -26.51
CA ILE A 813 -24.04 3.82 -27.13
C ILE A 813 -25.12 4.09 -26.08
N LEU A 814 -25.18 3.29 -25.02
CA LEU A 814 -26.09 3.47 -23.89
C LEU A 814 -25.70 4.71 -23.08
N MET A 815 -24.38 4.93 -22.91
CA MET A 815 -23.83 6.14 -22.28
C MET A 815 -24.30 7.40 -23.01
N LYS A 816 -24.09 7.51 -24.34
CA LYS A 816 -24.55 8.67 -25.14
C LYS A 816 -26.07 8.88 -25.16
N LEU A 817 -26.85 7.81 -24.98
CA LEU A 817 -28.32 7.89 -24.94
C LEU A 817 -28.86 8.36 -23.59
N VAL A 818 -28.13 8.07 -22.51
CA VAL A 818 -28.55 8.34 -21.12
C VAL A 818 -27.86 9.60 -20.56
N GLU A 819 -26.61 9.86 -20.94
CA GLU A 819 -25.89 11.11 -20.67
C GLU A 819 -26.60 12.27 -21.39
N GLY A 820 -26.99 13.29 -20.62
CA GLY A 820 -27.82 14.41 -21.10
C GLY A 820 -29.33 14.19 -20.98
N ARG A 821 -29.79 13.01 -20.53
CA ARG A 821 -31.22 12.69 -20.36
C ARG A 821 -31.51 12.00 -19.02
N SER A 822 -31.18 12.68 -17.92
CA SER A 822 -31.39 12.22 -16.54
C SER A 822 -32.82 11.76 -16.24
N TRP A 823 -33.83 12.28 -16.96
CA TRP A 823 -35.22 11.84 -16.85
C TRP A 823 -35.43 10.36 -17.21
N LEU A 824 -34.56 9.74 -18.03
CA LEU A 824 -34.60 8.30 -18.33
C LEU A 824 -34.27 7.44 -17.09
N ARG A 825 -33.60 8.02 -16.09
CA ARG A 825 -33.34 7.43 -14.77
C ARG A 825 -34.35 7.88 -13.71
N SER A 826 -35.43 8.54 -14.11
CA SER A 826 -36.51 8.95 -13.22
C SER A 826 -37.61 7.89 -13.17
N PRO A 827 -38.35 7.75 -12.05
CA PRO A 827 -39.60 6.98 -12.03
C PRO A 827 -40.60 7.40 -13.13
N TRP A 828 -40.49 8.64 -13.64
CA TRP A 828 -41.30 9.13 -14.75
C TRP A 828 -41.04 8.41 -16.08
N ALA A 829 -39.85 7.83 -16.29
CA ALA A 829 -39.54 7.08 -17.51
C ALA A 829 -40.44 5.84 -17.70
N PHE A 830 -41.05 5.33 -16.62
CA PHE A 830 -41.98 4.20 -16.66
C PHE A 830 -43.31 4.51 -17.36
N TRP A 831 -43.67 5.78 -17.56
CA TRP A 831 -44.86 6.13 -18.35
C TRP A 831 -44.79 5.68 -19.81
N ILE A 832 -43.57 5.56 -20.38
CA ILE A 832 -43.38 5.12 -21.76
C ILE A 832 -43.76 3.64 -21.95
N PRO A 833 -43.20 2.67 -21.20
CA PRO A 833 -43.65 1.28 -21.31
C PRO A 833 -45.11 1.12 -20.90
N THR A 834 -45.61 1.86 -19.91
CA THR A 834 -47.04 1.81 -19.53
C THR A 834 -47.94 2.26 -20.68
N ALA A 835 -47.64 3.37 -21.35
CA ALA A 835 -48.41 3.87 -22.48
C ALA A 835 -48.33 2.91 -23.69
N LEU A 836 -47.16 2.33 -23.96
CA LEU A 836 -46.96 1.38 -25.05
C LEU A 836 -47.72 0.06 -24.81
N ALA A 837 -47.71 -0.44 -23.57
CA ALA A 837 -48.50 -1.60 -23.16
C ALA A 837 -50.01 -1.32 -23.29
N ALA A 838 -50.47 -0.14 -22.84
CA ALA A 838 -51.86 0.27 -22.97
C ALA A 838 -52.30 0.38 -24.44
N ALA A 839 -51.47 0.97 -25.31
CA ALA A 839 -51.75 1.06 -26.74
C ALA A 839 -51.84 -0.33 -27.40
N GLY A 840 -50.92 -1.24 -27.06
CA GLY A 840 -50.96 -2.64 -27.52
C GLY A 840 -52.21 -3.38 -27.05
N LEU A 841 -52.61 -3.19 -25.78
CA LEU A 841 -53.82 -3.77 -25.21
C LEU A 841 -55.08 -3.25 -25.93
N VAL A 842 -55.16 -1.94 -26.17
CA VAL A 842 -56.26 -1.31 -26.91
C VAL A 842 -56.34 -1.83 -28.34
N ALA A 843 -55.20 -2.03 -29.02
CA ALA A 843 -55.16 -2.59 -30.37
C ALA A 843 -55.62 -4.06 -30.42
N LEU A 844 -55.33 -4.85 -29.37
CA LEU A 844 -55.86 -6.22 -29.23
C LEU A 844 -57.37 -6.22 -28.99
N MET A 845 -57.88 -5.30 -28.14
CA MET A 845 -59.31 -5.20 -27.81
C MET A 845 -60.16 -4.65 -28.97
N LYS A 846 -59.65 -3.68 -29.74
CA LYS A 846 -60.38 -3.02 -30.85
C LYS A 846 -60.08 -3.62 -32.24
N GLY A 847 -59.09 -4.49 -32.37
CA GLY A 847 -58.60 -4.99 -33.64
C GLY A 847 -59.47 -6.09 -34.29
N ARG A 848 -60.20 -5.74 -35.35
CA ARG A 848 -60.90 -6.68 -36.27
C ARG A 848 -60.00 -7.29 -37.37
N GLY A 849 -58.67 -7.28 -37.20
CA GLY A 849 -57.71 -7.79 -38.19
C GLY A 849 -57.18 -9.20 -37.88
N GLY A 850 -56.72 -9.92 -38.91
CA GLY A 850 -56.09 -11.24 -38.78
C GLY A 850 -54.81 -11.25 -37.94
N PHE A 851 -54.31 -12.45 -37.61
CA PHE A 851 -53.22 -12.68 -36.65
C PHE A 851 -51.99 -11.77 -36.84
N LYS A 852 -51.56 -11.52 -38.08
CA LYS A 852 -50.41 -10.63 -38.38
C LYS A 852 -50.60 -9.20 -37.85
N ARG A 853 -51.83 -8.66 -37.88
CA ARG A 853 -52.14 -7.31 -37.38
C ARG A 853 -52.16 -7.27 -35.85
N ARG A 854 -52.68 -8.32 -35.21
CA ARG A 854 -52.63 -8.48 -33.74
C ARG A 854 -51.21 -8.68 -33.23
N LEU A 855 -50.38 -9.41 -33.97
CA LEU A 855 -48.96 -9.55 -33.68
C LEU A 855 -48.24 -8.21 -33.77
N ALA A 856 -48.39 -7.48 -34.88
CA ALA A 856 -47.66 -6.23 -35.13
C ALA A 856 -48.09 -5.06 -34.22
N PHE A 857 -49.39 -4.90 -33.97
CA PHE A 857 -49.91 -3.73 -33.24
C PHE A 857 -50.38 -4.04 -31.81
N GLY A 858 -50.45 -5.31 -31.43
CA GLY A 858 -50.88 -5.75 -30.10
C GLY A 858 -49.75 -6.39 -29.30
N TYR A 859 -49.36 -7.60 -29.68
CA TYR A 859 -48.35 -8.37 -28.95
C TYR A 859 -46.95 -7.75 -29.03
N ALA A 860 -46.50 -7.27 -30.20
CA ALA A 860 -45.17 -6.68 -30.34
C ALA A 860 -44.99 -5.40 -29.49
N PRO A 861 -45.93 -4.43 -29.43
CA PRO A 861 -45.86 -3.30 -28.50
C PRO A 861 -45.87 -3.71 -27.03
N ILE A 862 -46.64 -4.74 -26.64
CA ILE A 862 -46.64 -5.25 -25.25
C ILE A 862 -45.29 -5.88 -24.91
N LEU A 863 -44.73 -6.71 -25.79
CA LEU A 863 -43.40 -7.31 -25.58
C LEU A 863 -42.31 -6.23 -25.55
N ALA A 864 -42.40 -5.22 -26.41
CA ALA A 864 -41.51 -4.06 -26.38
C ALA A 864 -41.68 -3.25 -25.08
N ALA A 865 -42.91 -3.10 -24.57
CA ALA A 865 -43.19 -2.43 -23.31
C ALA A 865 -42.62 -3.20 -22.11
N VAL A 866 -42.74 -4.54 -22.09
CA VAL A 866 -42.11 -5.38 -21.07
C VAL A 866 -40.59 -5.28 -21.15
N GLY A 867 -40.02 -5.38 -22.35
CA GLY A 867 -38.58 -5.20 -22.56
C GLY A 867 -38.10 -3.83 -22.08
N LEU A 868 -38.82 -2.76 -22.43
CA LEU A 868 -38.50 -1.40 -22.00
C LEU A 868 -38.69 -1.22 -20.49
N ALA A 869 -39.71 -1.80 -19.87
CA ALA A 869 -39.90 -1.77 -18.42
C ALA A 869 -38.77 -2.50 -17.68
N VAL A 870 -38.27 -3.62 -18.22
CA VAL A 870 -37.10 -4.33 -17.67
C VAL A 870 -35.84 -3.47 -17.81
N VAL A 871 -35.61 -2.86 -18.98
CA VAL A 871 -34.47 -1.94 -19.20
C VAL A 871 -34.56 -0.71 -18.29
N MET A 872 -35.73 -0.11 -18.13
CA MET A 872 -35.90 1.02 -17.20
C MET A 872 -35.70 0.58 -15.76
N SER A 873 -36.27 -0.55 -15.35
CA SER A 873 -36.04 -1.14 -14.01
C SER A 873 -34.58 -1.45 -13.75
N PHE A 874 -33.84 -1.89 -14.77
CA PHE A 874 -32.40 -2.00 -14.74
C PHE A 874 -31.77 -0.64 -14.48
N LEU A 875 -32.02 0.37 -15.34
CA LEU A 875 -31.42 1.71 -15.27
C LEU A 875 -31.66 2.46 -13.95
N VAL A 876 -32.81 2.25 -13.28
CA VAL A 876 -33.09 2.82 -11.94
C VAL A 876 -32.68 1.90 -10.78
N GLY A 877 -31.99 0.80 -11.03
CA GLY A 877 -31.47 -0.08 -9.98
C GLY A 877 -32.54 -0.87 -9.23
N ARG A 878 -33.68 -1.19 -9.86
CA ARG A 878 -34.82 -1.92 -9.26
C ARG A 878 -34.84 -3.42 -9.53
N LEU A 879 -33.83 -3.99 -10.20
CA LEU A 879 -33.78 -5.42 -10.57
C LEU A 879 -33.22 -6.35 -9.47
N GLY A 880 -32.96 -5.85 -8.27
CA GLY A 880 -32.40 -6.61 -7.15
C GLY A 880 -30.90 -6.87 -7.28
N ASP A 881 -30.26 -7.18 -6.15
CA ASP A 881 -28.80 -7.37 -6.11
C ASP A 881 -28.37 -8.61 -6.88
N VAL A 882 -27.16 -8.54 -7.44
CA VAL A 882 -26.47 -9.67 -8.04
C VAL A 882 -25.51 -10.26 -7.00
N ARG A 883 -25.68 -11.55 -6.69
CA ARG A 883 -24.84 -12.27 -5.73
C ARG A 883 -24.20 -13.49 -6.39
N LEU A 884 -22.89 -13.65 -6.21
CA LEU A 884 -22.14 -14.84 -6.58
C LEU A 884 -21.67 -15.55 -5.30
N GLY A 885 -22.08 -16.81 -5.15
CA GLY A 885 -21.89 -17.62 -3.95
C GLY A 885 -22.94 -18.75 -3.90
N PRO A 886 -23.07 -19.46 -2.78
CA PRO A 886 -22.31 -19.29 -1.54
C PRO A 886 -20.83 -19.67 -1.71
N ILE A 887 -19.89 -18.83 -1.28
CA ILE A 887 -18.48 -19.19 -1.14
C ILE A 887 -18.32 -19.88 0.22
N PRO A 888 -17.99 -21.18 0.24
CA PRO A 888 -17.94 -21.95 1.49
C PRO A 888 -16.99 -21.37 2.54
N ALA A 889 -17.32 -21.52 3.81
CA ALA A 889 -16.36 -21.34 4.90
C ALA A 889 -15.17 -22.30 4.73
N GLY A 890 -13.98 -21.83 5.07
CA GLY A 890 -12.71 -22.55 4.91
C GLY A 890 -12.06 -22.35 3.53
N THR A 891 -12.66 -21.58 2.62
CA THR A 891 -12.09 -21.32 1.28
C THR A 891 -10.86 -20.41 1.39
N PRO A 892 -9.69 -20.78 0.86
CA PRO A 892 -8.54 -19.88 0.78
C PRO A 892 -8.88 -18.61 -0.01
N VAL A 893 -8.61 -17.43 0.55
CA VAL A 893 -8.92 -16.14 -0.11
C VAL A 893 -8.19 -16.02 -1.46
N ASN A 894 -6.92 -16.42 -1.51
CA ASN A 894 -6.10 -16.37 -2.72
C ASN A 894 -6.56 -17.33 -3.83
N LEU A 895 -7.50 -18.25 -3.56
CA LEU A 895 -8.09 -19.08 -4.63
C LEU A 895 -8.92 -18.25 -5.60
N LEU A 896 -9.56 -17.19 -5.10
CA LEU A 896 -10.38 -16.25 -5.88
C LEU A 896 -9.63 -14.95 -6.17
N ALA A 897 -8.78 -14.48 -5.24
CA ALA A 897 -8.13 -13.19 -5.38
C ALA A 897 -7.03 -13.15 -6.45
N ASN A 898 -6.46 -14.31 -6.80
CA ASN A 898 -5.34 -14.42 -7.74
C ASN A 898 -5.76 -14.88 -9.14
N ILE A 899 -6.99 -14.64 -9.58
CA ILE A 899 -7.46 -15.03 -10.93
C ILE A 899 -6.66 -14.27 -11.99
N ASN A 900 -6.14 -14.98 -12.98
CA ASN A 900 -5.34 -14.44 -14.07
C ASN A 900 -6.22 -14.03 -15.26
N PRO A 901 -6.49 -12.73 -15.47
CA PRO A 901 -7.24 -12.28 -16.65
C PRO A 901 -6.50 -12.56 -17.97
N ASP A 902 -5.18 -12.75 -17.91
CA ASP A 902 -4.34 -13.01 -19.08
C ASP A 902 -4.39 -14.49 -19.52
N ALA A 903 -5.06 -15.36 -18.76
CA ALA A 903 -5.26 -16.76 -19.13
C ALA A 903 -6.08 -16.90 -20.42
N SER A 904 -5.98 -18.07 -21.07
CA SER A 904 -6.70 -18.30 -22.33
C SER A 904 -8.21 -18.10 -22.12
N ARG A 905 -8.89 -17.46 -23.09
CA ARG A 905 -10.34 -17.21 -23.02
C ARG A 905 -11.14 -18.50 -22.83
N SER A 906 -10.67 -19.61 -23.38
CA SER A 906 -11.25 -20.94 -23.18
C SER A 906 -11.12 -21.42 -21.74
N ASP A 907 -9.96 -21.23 -21.11
CA ASP A 907 -9.74 -21.65 -19.73
C ASP A 907 -10.50 -20.78 -18.74
N LEU A 908 -10.52 -19.46 -18.95
CA LEU A 908 -11.35 -18.55 -18.16
C LEU A 908 -12.83 -18.91 -18.25
N LYS A 909 -13.34 -19.13 -19.46
CA LYS A 909 -14.74 -19.55 -19.66
C LYS A 909 -15.02 -20.88 -18.98
N ALA A 910 -14.12 -21.86 -19.11
CA ALA A 910 -14.27 -23.16 -18.47
C ALA A 910 -14.29 -23.03 -16.94
N ALA A 911 -13.38 -22.23 -16.37
CA ALA A 911 -13.31 -21.99 -14.93
C ALA A 911 -14.57 -21.31 -14.39
N VAL A 912 -15.10 -20.30 -15.10
CA VAL A 912 -16.34 -19.61 -14.74
C VAL A 912 -17.54 -20.54 -14.80
N VAL A 913 -17.69 -21.30 -15.90
CA VAL A 913 -18.82 -22.23 -16.07
C VAL A 913 -18.80 -23.31 -14.99
N GLU A 914 -17.64 -23.91 -14.74
CA GLU A 914 -17.50 -24.98 -13.76
C GLU A 914 -17.74 -24.48 -12.34
N THR A 915 -17.16 -23.33 -11.98
CA THR A 915 -17.37 -22.69 -10.68
C THR A 915 -18.84 -22.34 -10.48
N THR A 916 -19.48 -21.68 -11.46
CA THR A 916 -20.90 -21.28 -11.36
C THR A 916 -21.81 -22.50 -11.21
N LYS A 917 -21.54 -23.57 -11.98
CA LYS A 917 -22.30 -24.81 -11.89
C LYS A 917 -22.14 -25.46 -10.51
N ALA A 918 -20.91 -25.58 -10.02
CA ALA A 918 -20.60 -26.18 -8.73
C ALA A 918 -21.20 -25.39 -7.56
N LEU A 919 -21.09 -24.06 -7.56
CA LEU A 919 -21.71 -23.21 -6.53
C LEU A 919 -23.25 -23.26 -6.59
N GLY A 920 -23.82 -23.29 -7.79
CA GLY A 920 -25.27 -23.48 -7.97
C GLY A 920 -25.77 -24.84 -7.50
N GLU A 921 -24.96 -25.90 -7.61
CA GLU A 921 -25.26 -27.22 -7.05
C GLU A 921 -25.22 -27.20 -5.50
N ILE A 922 -24.25 -26.50 -4.90
CA ILE A 922 -24.20 -26.30 -3.45
C ILE A 922 -25.47 -25.59 -2.97
N GLU A 923 -25.83 -24.47 -3.60
CA GLU A 923 -26.99 -23.67 -3.21
C GLU A 923 -28.31 -24.43 -3.42
N SER A 924 -28.52 -24.99 -4.62
CA SER A 924 -29.80 -25.66 -4.95
C SER A 924 -29.96 -27.03 -4.27
N GLY A 925 -28.86 -27.69 -3.95
CA GLY A 925 -28.83 -28.96 -3.22
C GLY A 925 -28.83 -28.81 -1.70
N GLY A 926 -28.62 -27.61 -1.17
CA GLY A 926 -28.45 -27.39 0.27
C GLY A 926 -27.26 -28.17 0.84
N LEU A 927 -26.16 -28.25 0.08
CA LEU A 927 -24.98 -29.01 0.51
C LEU A 927 -24.27 -28.26 1.63
N GLU A 928 -23.96 -28.97 2.71
CA GLU A 928 -23.27 -28.42 3.87
C GLU A 928 -22.08 -29.29 4.28
N GLY A 929 -21.22 -28.76 5.15
CA GLY A 929 -20.11 -29.51 5.75
C GLY A 929 -19.17 -30.15 4.74
N GLU A 930 -18.95 -31.47 4.85
CA GLU A 930 -17.99 -32.19 4.02
C GLU A 930 -18.41 -32.27 2.55
N ALA A 931 -19.70 -32.47 2.26
CA ALA A 931 -20.19 -32.54 0.89
C ALA A 931 -19.93 -31.23 0.11
N MET A 932 -20.10 -30.09 0.78
CA MET A 932 -19.77 -28.78 0.20
C MET A 932 -18.26 -28.63 -0.02
N ARG A 933 -17.43 -29.04 0.96
CA ARG A 933 -15.96 -29.02 0.83
C ARG A 933 -15.45 -29.93 -0.27
N ASP A 934 -16.10 -31.07 -0.50
CA ASP A 934 -15.79 -31.98 -1.59
C ASP A 934 -16.03 -31.35 -2.95
N VAL A 935 -17.14 -30.65 -3.14
CA VAL A 935 -17.43 -29.91 -4.38
C VAL A 935 -16.39 -28.79 -4.58
N LEU A 936 -16.04 -28.05 -3.53
CA LEU A 936 -15.00 -27.03 -3.59
C LEU A 936 -13.65 -27.65 -4.01
N ARG A 937 -13.22 -28.72 -3.35
CA ARG A 937 -11.92 -29.39 -3.59
C ARG A 937 -11.83 -30.08 -4.94
N SER A 938 -12.88 -30.77 -5.37
CA SER A 938 -12.83 -31.62 -6.57
C SER A 938 -13.19 -30.88 -7.86
N ARG A 939 -13.93 -29.77 -7.79
CA ARG A 939 -14.44 -29.05 -8.96
C ARG A 939 -13.98 -27.61 -9.03
N VAL A 940 -14.27 -26.83 -7.99
CA VAL A 940 -14.01 -25.38 -7.99
C VAL A 940 -12.52 -25.07 -7.92
N ALA A 941 -11.80 -25.66 -6.97
CA ALA A 941 -10.39 -25.37 -6.76
C ALA A 941 -9.50 -25.72 -7.97
N PRO A 942 -9.61 -26.90 -8.60
CA PRO A 942 -8.86 -27.21 -9.81
C PRO A 942 -9.16 -26.25 -10.96
N ALA A 943 -10.43 -25.86 -11.12
CA ALA A 943 -10.87 -24.93 -12.16
C ALA A 943 -10.25 -23.53 -11.97
N LEU A 944 -10.28 -22.99 -10.74
CA LEU A 944 -9.70 -21.68 -10.43
C LEU A 944 -8.18 -21.71 -10.41
N MET A 945 -7.55 -22.76 -9.90
CA MET A 945 -6.08 -22.90 -9.90
C MET A 945 -5.49 -22.96 -11.31
N LYS A 946 -6.21 -23.52 -12.29
CA LYS A 946 -5.80 -23.53 -13.70
C LYS A 946 -5.66 -22.11 -14.26
N VAL A 947 -6.48 -21.19 -13.78
CA VAL A 947 -6.48 -19.77 -14.18
C VAL A 947 -5.96 -18.86 -13.09
N SER A 948 -5.15 -19.35 -12.14
CA SER A 948 -4.56 -18.52 -11.09
C SER A 948 -3.21 -17.96 -11.54
N LYS A 949 -2.95 -16.67 -11.33
CA LYS A 949 -1.67 -15.99 -11.62
C LYS A 949 -0.60 -16.37 -10.59
N CYS A 950 -1.01 -16.62 -9.35
CA CYS A 950 -0.15 -17.09 -8.25
C CYS A 950 -0.94 -18.09 -7.38
N PRO A 951 -0.70 -19.41 -7.50
CA PRO A 951 -1.37 -20.42 -6.70
C PRO A 951 -0.73 -20.65 -5.32
N ASP A 952 0.16 -19.75 -4.85
CA ASP A 952 0.85 -19.90 -3.58
C ASP A 952 0.03 -19.34 -2.40
N PHE A 953 -0.58 -20.25 -1.64
CA PHE A 953 -1.52 -19.92 -0.57
C PHE A 953 -0.87 -19.67 0.80
N VAL A 954 0.34 -20.19 1.04
CA VAL A 954 0.98 -20.17 2.37
C VAL A 954 1.70 -18.83 2.56
N MET A 955 1.24 -18.04 3.52
CA MET A 955 1.72 -16.67 3.74
C MET A 955 3.05 -16.61 4.50
N ASP A 956 3.24 -17.48 5.50
CA ASP A 956 4.33 -17.41 6.49
C ASP A 956 5.43 -18.46 6.27
N LYS A 957 5.81 -18.70 5.01
CA LYS A 957 6.85 -19.68 4.66
C LYS A 957 8.23 -19.40 5.25
N GLY A 958 8.52 -18.16 5.67
CA GLY A 958 9.89 -17.73 5.99
C GLY A 958 10.82 -17.85 4.77
N HIS A 959 12.12 -17.80 5.02
CA HIS A 959 13.14 -18.35 4.13
C HIS A 959 13.96 -19.38 4.91
N ASP A 960 14.09 -20.60 4.43
CA ASP A 960 14.85 -21.65 5.12
C ASP A 960 15.99 -22.13 4.22
N PHE A 961 17.18 -21.58 4.45
CA PHE A 961 18.36 -21.96 3.71
C PHE A 961 19.03 -23.19 4.36
N PRO A 962 19.59 -24.12 3.56
CA PRO A 962 20.21 -25.35 4.10
C PRO A 962 21.25 -25.11 5.20
N TRP A 963 22.04 -24.04 5.11
CA TRP A 963 23.09 -23.72 6.08
C TRP A 963 22.55 -23.26 7.44
N PHE A 964 21.30 -22.78 7.55
CA PHE A 964 20.68 -22.47 8.85
C PHE A 964 20.53 -23.71 9.74
N LYS A 965 20.52 -24.91 9.16
CA LYS A 965 20.50 -26.18 9.89
C LYS A 965 21.80 -26.47 10.61
N SER A 966 22.90 -25.82 10.22
CA SER A 966 24.21 -25.95 10.87
C SER A 966 24.39 -25.04 12.08
N MET A 967 23.52 -24.04 12.26
CA MET A 967 23.58 -23.12 13.39
C MET A 967 23.10 -23.80 14.68
N THR A 968 23.90 -23.71 15.74
CA THR A 968 23.48 -24.14 17.08
C THR A 968 22.42 -23.20 17.65
N ASP A 969 21.67 -23.63 18.68
CA ASP A 969 20.71 -22.75 19.35
C ASP A 969 21.40 -21.51 19.94
N ASP A 970 22.63 -21.64 20.45
CA ASP A 970 23.39 -20.49 20.96
C ASP A 970 23.86 -19.55 19.83
N ASP A 971 24.14 -20.08 18.63
CA ASP A 971 24.42 -19.22 17.46
C ASP A 971 23.18 -18.41 17.06
N LYS A 972 22.01 -19.06 17.04
CA LYS A 972 20.74 -18.40 16.72
C LYS A 972 20.39 -17.34 17.76
N ASP A 973 20.50 -17.65 19.04
CA ASP A 973 20.29 -16.67 20.11
C ASP A 973 21.30 -15.51 20.01
N ALA A 974 22.59 -15.78 19.74
CA ALA A 974 23.58 -14.73 19.58
C ALA A 974 23.32 -13.82 18.37
N LEU A 975 22.77 -14.36 17.28
CA LEU A 975 22.33 -13.57 16.13
C LEU A 975 21.14 -12.68 16.51
N ILE A 976 20.15 -13.19 17.27
CA ILE A 976 19.01 -12.41 17.75
C ILE A 976 19.48 -11.21 18.57
N GLU A 977 20.42 -11.43 19.50
CA GLU A 977 20.97 -10.35 20.33
C GLU A 977 21.69 -9.29 19.48
N LEU A 978 22.42 -9.71 18.44
CA LEU A 978 23.04 -8.79 17.49
C LEU A 978 21.99 -7.96 16.73
N LEU A 979 20.93 -8.58 16.21
CA LEU A 979 19.91 -7.90 15.41
C LEU A 979 19.12 -6.81 16.17
N LYS A 980 19.15 -6.81 17.51
CA LYS A 980 18.56 -5.75 18.34
C LYS A 980 19.36 -4.44 18.32
N THR A 981 20.60 -4.44 17.84
CA THR A 981 21.58 -3.38 18.17
C THR A 981 21.81 -2.33 17.09
N PHE A 982 21.36 -2.56 15.86
CA PHE A 982 21.56 -1.66 14.71
C PHE A 982 20.28 -1.35 13.96
#